data_AF-A0A2G5IBP2-F1
#
_entry.id   AF-A0A2G5IBP2-F1
#
_cell.length_a   1.000
_cell.length_b   1.000
_cell.length_c   1.000
_cell.angle_alpha   90.00
_cell.angle_beta   90.00
_cell.angle_gamma   90.00
#
_symmetry.space_group_name_H-M   'P 1'
#
loop_
_entity.id
_entity.type
_entity.pdbx_description
1 polymer ?
#
loop_
_entity_poly.entity_id
_entity_poly.type
_entity_poly.pdbx_seq_one_letter_code
_entity_poly.pdbx_strand_id
1 'polypeptide(L)'
;MQSVARPLCRQLTRQARQLRVPNASRALVATAPQLSRRNYASHRSDGRDARSAVISVLNNIASKREVQQYLAQFTSVSSQQFAVIKVGGAILTDYIDVLCASLRNLNQMGLYPVIIHGAGPQLNKLLEEAGVEPQYNEGIRITDGKTLGVARKLFLEENLKLVEALESWGVKARPITSGVLMADYKDKETYQFVGEVNQVNANSIKAAIADGYIPVLTCMAENDEGQLLNVNADKAAAELAKALVPLKIVYLSEKGGIHDKETGKLIEAINLDEEYDEYMKKPWVIHGTRSKIRDIKTLLDDLPRSSSVAIIHPESLERELFTHSGAGTLIRKGTKLHSASSLKEFSNLGKLKDALARDREGPDAANVVDRYVEILESRPFQAYFDENMEALAVVLPPDEAPNAMAQLATLTMTRNAWLSNIADNVFQNLKRDFPRLAWTVKQDDENLTWFSEKADGHLARDGDVLFWYGLGGANEVRDLMSEFIKHGRKMFGDTNLESHLHRSNPTADRIRAHAAKMAGGRPTGARAFSTNARPRRHIRTDGLQQVRTYSTTNPNPPLGIKNREKDYPSKVALIGARGYTGKALIDLLNKHPNFDLCHVSSRELKGQELKGYEKKKIIYESLSPDDVRKMAERKEIDCWVMALPNGVCKPYVDAIEESGHQEAVIVDLSADYRFDSNWTYGLPELVQRHKIASATRISNPGCYATAAQLGIAPLVPHLPPFPAQPTVFGVSGYSGAGTKPSPKNDVNVLKDNLIAYSLTDHIHEREISSQLGTEVAFIPHVAVWFQGIHHTISIPLAEKMASRDVRQLYQDRFDKEKLVRITGESPQVKNIAGKHGVEIGGFAVHSSGKRAVINVTIDNLLKGAATQCLQNMNLALGYSEYEGIPLD
;
A
#
# COMPACT_ATOMS: atom_id res chain seq x y z
N MET A 1 19.82 -28.22 70.58
CA MET A 1 18.89 -28.15 71.74
C MET A 1 17.52 -27.64 71.26
N GLN A 2 16.47 -27.84 72.06
CA GLN A 2 15.06 -28.03 71.67
C GLN A 2 14.28 -26.81 71.11
N SER A 3 13.20 -27.13 70.35
CA SER A 3 11.88 -26.45 70.18
C SER A 3 11.78 -24.91 70.11
N VAL A 4 11.19 -24.23 69.10
CA VAL A 4 10.12 -24.51 68.10
C VAL A 4 8.69 -24.65 68.67
N ALA A 5 7.74 -23.77 68.29
CA ALA A 5 6.46 -24.12 67.60
C ALA A 5 5.41 -22.97 67.48
N ARG A 6 4.68 -23.01 66.35
CA ARG A 6 3.34 -22.41 66.01
C ARG A 6 2.22 -23.26 66.68
N PRO A 7 0.86 -23.00 66.62
CA PRO A 7 0.07 -22.93 65.35
C PRO A 7 -1.43 -22.43 65.31
N LEU A 8 -2.06 -22.48 64.10
CA LEU A 8 -3.42 -23.00 63.66
C LEU A 8 -4.74 -22.71 64.47
N CYS A 9 -6.00 -22.82 63.98
CA CYS A 9 -6.67 -22.85 62.64
C CYS A 9 -8.24 -22.79 62.80
N ARG A 10 -8.97 -22.85 61.66
CA ARG A 10 -10.45 -22.80 61.42
C ARG A 10 -11.35 -23.82 62.17
N GLN A 11 -12.66 -23.48 62.33
CA GLN A 11 -13.92 -24.25 62.01
C GLN A 11 -15.14 -23.69 62.82
N LEU A 12 -16.46 -23.87 62.51
CA LEU A 12 -17.28 -24.07 61.28
C LEU A 12 -18.80 -23.84 61.60
N THR A 13 -19.73 -24.11 60.65
CA THR A 13 -21.22 -24.34 60.79
C THR A 13 -22.19 -23.15 60.94
N ARG A 14 -23.50 -23.24 60.60
CA ARG A 14 -24.23 -23.82 59.44
C ARG A 14 -25.66 -23.19 59.35
N GLN A 15 -26.36 -23.36 58.23
CA GLN A 15 -27.64 -22.69 57.87
C GLN A 15 -28.88 -23.07 58.70
N ALA A 16 -29.89 -22.17 58.75
CA ALA A 16 -31.31 -22.49 58.79
C ALA A 16 -32.16 -21.42 58.07
N ARG A 17 -33.34 -21.79 57.55
CA ARG A 17 -34.22 -20.95 56.71
C ARG A 17 -35.67 -21.19 57.12
N GLN A 18 -36.49 -20.16 57.39
CA GLN A 18 -37.95 -20.28 57.44
C GLN A 18 -38.66 -18.94 57.16
N LEU A 19 -39.89 -19.02 56.66
CA LEU A 19 -40.69 -17.91 56.10
C LEU A 19 -41.90 -17.58 56.97
N ARG A 20 -42.37 -16.33 56.95
CA ARG A 20 -43.81 -15.97 56.76
C ARG A 20 -44.01 -14.47 56.43
N VAL A 21 -45.25 -14.12 56.07
CA VAL A 21 -45.73 -13.06 55.15
C VAL A 21 -47.11 -12.57 55.69
N PRO A 22 -47.84 -11.54 55.18
CA PRO A 22 -47.56 -10.15 54.74
C PRO A 22 -48.35 -9.08 55.58
N ASN A 23 -48.25 -7.77 55.29
CA ASN A 23 -49.36 -7.02 54.64
C ASN A 23 -49.10 -5.54 54.25
N ALA A 24 -49.94 -5.10 53.31
CA ALA A 24 -49.98 -3.86 52.53
C ALA A 24 -49.75 -2.49 53.22
N SER A 25 -49.23 -1.55 52.43
CA SER A 25 -49.77 -0.18 52.33
C SER A 25 -49.38 0.45 50.98
N ARG A 26 -50.29 1.23 50.37
CA ARG A 26 -50.12 1.86 49.06
C ARG A 26 -50.84 3.21 49.04
N ALA A 27 -50.10 4.31 48.91
CA ALA A 27 -50.64 5.62 48.56
C ALA A 27 -49.53 6.46 47.88
N LEU A 28 -49.91 7.17 46.81
CA LEU A 28 -49.09 8.18 46.11
C LEU A 28 -49.48 9.58 46.68
N VAL A 29 -48.96 10.76 46.31
CA VAL A 29 -48.29 11.30 45.10
C VAL A 29 -47.48 12.54 45.52
N ALA A 30 -46.30 12.80 44.93
CA ALA A 30 -45.82 14.16 44.59
C ALA A 30 -44.64 14.04 43.60
N THR A 31 -44.66 14.82 42.51
CA THR A 31 -43.78 14.63 41.34
C THR A 31 -42.61 15.61 41.29
N ALA A 32 -41.41 15.09 41.04
CA ALA A 32 -40.25 15.86 40.54
C ALA A 32 -39.88 15.35 39.12
N PRO A 33 -39.39 16.21 38.21
CA PRO A 33 -39.21 15.86 36.80
C PRO A 33 -38.09 14.85 36.58
N GLN A 34 -38.28 13.93 35.63
CA GLN A 34 -37.28 12.93 35.27
C GLN A 34 -36.06 13.59 34.61
N LEU A 35 -34.91 13.50 35.29
CA LEU A 35 -33.61 13.64 34.63
C LEU A 35 -33.44 12.46 33.65
N SER A 36 -33.67 12.75 32.37
CA SER A 36 -33.30 11.86 31.27
C SER A 36 -31.78 11.62 31.34
N ARG A 37 -31.38 10.42 31.78
CA ARG A 37 -30.02 9.93 31.57
C ARG A 37 -29.80 9.81 30.06
N ARG A 38 -29.13 10.80 29.47
CA ARG A 38 -28.52 10.66 28.14
C ARG A 38 -27.55 9.49 28.20
N ASN A 39 -27.93 8.37 27.59
CA ASN A 39 -27.00 7.28 27.34
C ASN A 39 -25.94 7.78 26.38
N TYR A 40 -24.68 7.83 26.82
CA TYR A 40 -23.55 7.92 25.89
C TYR A 40 -23.52 6.63 25.08
N ALA A 41 -23.99 6.72 23.84
CA ALA A 41 -23.98 5.60 22.91
C ALA A 41 -22.53 5.31 22.51
N SER A 42 -21.99 4.17 22.95
CA SER A 42 -20.77 3.62 22.39
C SER A 42 -21.06 3.11 20.97
N HIS A 43 -20.87 3.97 19.98
CA HIS A 43 -20.97 3.56 18.57
C HIS A 43 -19.97 2.44 18.29
N ARG A 44 -20.52 1.25 18.02
CA ARG A 44 -19.81 0.23 17.24
C ARG A 44 -19.61 0.82 15.84
N SER A 45 -18.40 0.72 15.30
CA SER A 45 -18.11 1.09 13.92
C SER A 45 -18.88 0.16 12.98
N ASP A 46 -19.98 0.63 12.40
CA ASP A 46 -20.78 -0.17 11.49
C ASP A 46 -20.08 -0.21 10.12
N GLY A 47 -19.87 -1.40 9.56
CA GLY A 47 -19.18 -1.60 8.27
C GLY A 47 -19.86 -0.98 7.04
N ARG A 48 -20.94 -0.22 7.25
CA ARG A 48 -21.64 0.58 6.23
C ARG A 48 -20.92 1.90 5.96
N ASP A 49 -20.29 2.51 6.98
CA ASP A 49 -19.68 3.83 6.89
C ASP A 49 -18.42 3.85 6.03
N ALA A 50 -17.55 2.84 6.18
CA ALA A 50 -16.39 2.67 5.30
C ALA A 50 -16.79 2.46 3.82
N ARG A 51 -17.97 1.87 3.57
CA ARG A 51 -18.48 1.66 2.21
C ARG A 51 -18.95 2.97 1.57
N SER A 52 -19.54 3.90 2.32
CA SER A 52 -19.86 5.24 1.80
C SER A 52 -18.61 6.04 1.44
N ALA A 53 -17.56 6.00 2.29
CA ALA A 53 -16.29 6.63 1.98
C ALA A 53 -15.67 6.08 0.68
N VAL A 54 -15.59 4.76 0.54
CA VAL A 54 -15.08 4.11 -0.69
C VAL A 54 -15.93 4.44 -1.93
N ILE A 55 -17.25 4.56 -1.81
CA ILE A 55 -18.11 4.97 -2.93
C ILE A 55 -17.87 6.44 -3.30
N SER A 56 -17.70 7.34 -2.33
CA SER A 56 -17.37 8.75 -2.60
C SER A 56 -16.05 8.89 -3.37
N VAL A 57 -15.04 8.10 -2.97
CA VAL A 57 -13.74 8.01 -3.66
C VAL A 57 -13.90 7.52 -5.09
N LEU A 58 -14.63 6.43 -5.31
CA LEU A 58 -14.84 5.87 -6.65
C LEU A 58 -15.67 6.78 -7.55
N ASN A 59 -16.60 7.56 -7.00
CA ASN A 59 -17.36 8.57 -7.75
C ASN A 59 -16.50 9.78 -8.14
N ASN A 60 -15.45 10.10 -7.36
CA ASN A 60 -14.55 11.22 -7.59
C ASN A 60 -13.33 10.86 -8.46
N ILE A 61 -13.14 9.60 -8.84
CA ILE A 61 -12.02 9.16 -9.69
C ILE A 61 -12.52 8.79 -11.10
N ALA A 62 -12.02 9.51 -12.11
CA ALA A 62 -12.31 9.27 -13.52
C ALA A 62 -11.23 8.40 -14.21
N SER A 63 -9.97 8.45 -13.75
CA SER A 63 -8.85 7.79 -14.45
C SER A 63 -7.96 6.89 -13.58
N LYS A 64 -7.27 5.92 -14.22
CA LYS A 64 -6.24 5.08 -13.57
C LYS A 64 -5.10 5.91 -12.96
N ARG A 65 -4.78 7.07 -13.56
CA ARG A 65 -3.77 8.03 -13.06
C ARG A 65 -4.22 8.66 -11.75
N GLU A 66 -5.48 9.09 -11.65
CA GLU A 66 -6.07 9.57 -10.40
C GLU A 66 -6.13 8.48 -9.32
N VAL A 67 -6.44 7.22 -9.65
CA VAL A 67 -6.32 6.09 -8.68
C VAL A 67 -4.89 5.97 -8.13
N GLN A 68 -3.87 6.07 -8.99
CA GLN A 68 -2.47 5.95 -8.56
C GLN A 68 -2.02 7.16 -7.72
N GLN A 69 -2.45 8.37 -8.06
CA GLN A 69 -2.17 9.59 -7.29
C GLN A 69 -2.86 9.57 -5.93
N TYR A 70 -4.13 9.18 -5.89
CA TYR A 70 -4.89 8.92 -4.66
C TYR A 70 -4.09 7.96 -3.77
N LEU A 71 -3.74 6.77 -4.27
CA LEU A 71 -2.99 5.78 -3.51
C LEU A 71 -1.62 6.32 -3.04
N ALA A 72 -0.88 7.03 -3.89
CA ALA A 72 0.41 7.62 -3.52
C ALA A 72 0.28 8.59 -2.33
N GLN A 73 -0.66 9.53 -2.40
CA GLN A 73 -0.92 10.50 -1.32
C GLN A 73 -1.37 9.82 -0.02
N PHE A 74 -2.18 8.76 -0.11
CA PHE A 74 -2.59 7.97 1.07
C PHE A 74 -1.46 7.14 1.67
N THR A 75 -0.53 6.63 0.86
CA THR A 75 0.60 5.82 1.37
C THR A 75 1.78 6.63 1.91
N SER A 76 1.93 7.90 1.49
CA SER A 76 3.15 8.68 1.71
C SER A 76 3.13 9.59 2.95
N VAL A 77 1.99 9.75 3.63
CA VAL A 77 1.77 10.89 4.53
C VAL A 77 1.41 10.43 5.95
N SER A 78 2.18 10.90 6.93
CA SER A 78 1.75 10.83 8.33
C SER A 78 0.47 11.66 8.49
N SER A 79 -0.55 11.14 9.18
CA SER A 79 -1.88 11.77 9.22
C SER A 79 -1.90 13.20 9.79
N GLN A 80 -0.80 13.63 10.43
CA GLN A 80 -0.54 14.97 10.95
C GLN A 80 -0.22 16.02 9.87
N GLN A 81 0.12 15.61 8.64
CA GLN A 81 0.59 16.49 7.55
C GLN A 81 -0.29 16.43 6.28
N PHE A 82 -1.52 15.95 6.41
CA PHE A 82 -2.41 15.77 5.26
C PHE A 82 -2.83 17.11 4.62
N ALA A 83 -3.61 17.93 5.36
CA ALA A 83 -4.09 19.21 4.85
C ALA A 83 -4.33 20.25 5.93
N VAL A 84 -4.13 21.52 5.58
CA VAL A 84 -4.63 22.69 6.35
C VAL A 84 -5.79 23.29 5.56
N ILE A 85 -6.99 23.35 6.14
CA ILE A 85 -8.21 23.85 5.50
C ILE A 85 -8.65 25.14 6.20
N LYS A 86 -8.59 26.25 5.47
CA LYS A 86 -9.14 27.53 5.90
C LYS A 86 -10.59 27.66 5.45
N VAL A 87 -11.48 27.87 6.42
CA VAL A 87 -12.93 28.03 6.22
C VAL A 87 -13.28 29.52 6.34
N GLY A 88 -13.97 30.05 5.33
CA GLY A 88 -14.51 31.41 5.37
C GLY A 88 -15.82 31.48 6.16
N GLY A 89 -16.12 32.63 6.78
CA GLY A 89 -17.32 32.77 7.63
C GLY A 89 -18.62 32.45 6.90
N ALA A 90 -18.79 32.86 5.64
CA ALA A 90 -19.98 32.52 4.84
C ALA A 90 -20.21 30.99 4.72
N ILE A 91 -19.13 30.20 4.63
CA ILE A 91 -19.21 28.74 4.56
C ILE A 91 -19.83 28.15 5.85
N LEU A 92 -19.59 28.77 7.02
CA LEU A 92 -20.19 28.36 8.29
C LEU A 92 -21.67 28.76 8.44
N THR A 93 -22.16 29.69 7.63
CA THR A 93 -23.57 30.08 7.60
C THR A 93 -24.33 29.23 6.59
N ASP A 94 -23.86 29.18 5.35
CA ASP A 94 -24.66 28.77 4.20
C ASP A 94 -24.32 27.34 3.70
N TYR A 95 -23.15 26.81 4.06
CA TYR A 95 -22.61 25.55 3.52
C TYR A 95 -22.07 24.59 4.61
N ILE A 96 -22.50 24.75 5.86
CA ILE A 96 -21.96 23.98 7.00
C ILE A 96 -22.21 22.47 6.87
N ASP A 97 -23.40 22.05 6.42
CA ASP A 97 -23.73 20.62 6.22
C ASP A 97 -22.92 19.99 5.08
N VAL A 98 -22.72 20.73 3.98
CA VAL A 98 -21.88 20.31 2.85
C VAL A 98 -20.44 20.10 3.32
N LEU A 99 -19.90 21.07 4.08
CA LEU A 99 -18.57 20.98 4.67
C LEU A 99 -18.45 19.77 5.61
N CYS A 100 -19.44 19.53 6.47
CA CYS A 100 -19.45 18.39 7.39
C CYS A 100 -19.52 17.04 6.64
N ALA A 101 -20.31 16.95 5.57
CA ALA A 101 -20.40 15.74 4.74
C ALA A 101 -19.05 15.39 4.10
N SER A 102 -18.34 16.36 3.51
CA SER A 102 -17.02 16.14 2.92
C SER A 102 -15.96 15.81 3.96
N LEU A 103 -15.94 16.50 5.10
CA LEU A 103 -15.02 16.22 6.21
C LEU A 103 -15.26 14.85 6.85
N ARG A 104 -16.51 14.37 6.90
CA ARG A 104 -16.85 13.02 7.36
C ARG A 104 -16.22 11.96 6.48
N ASN A 105 -16.30 12.12 5.17
CA ASN A 105 -15.74 11.16 4.24
C ASN A 105 -14.21 11.09 4.41
N LEU A 106 -13.51 12.23 4.55
CA LEU A 106 -12.08 12.27 4.89
C LEU A 106 -11.76 11.58 6.23
N ASN A 107 -12.55 11.84 7.28
CA ASN A 107 -12.36 11.23 8.60
C ASN A 107 -12.55 9.70 8.58
N GLN A 108 -13.53 9.21 7.82
CA GLN A 108 -13.76 7.77 7.59
C GLN A 108 -12.61 7.08 6.85
N MET A 109 -11.81 7.83 6.08
CA MET A 109 -10.59 7.35 5.42
C MET A 109 -9.35 7.43 6.33
N GLY A 110 -9.50 7.89 7.58
CA GLY A 110 -8.38 8.04 8.53
C GLY A 110 -7.56 9.33 8.35
N LEU A 111 -8.11 10.33 7.64
CA LEU A 111 -7.46 11.62 7.40
C LEU A 111 -8.03 12.68 8.36
N TYR A 112 -7.14 13.47 8.95
CA TYR A 112 -7.49 14.49 9.94
C TYR A 112 -6.97 15.86 9.49
N PRO A 113 -7.68 16.55 8.57
CA PRO A 113 -7.29 17.89 8.15
C PRO A 113 -7.33 18.85 9.32
N VAL A 114 -6.40 19.80 9.38
CA VAL A 114 -6.38 20.86 10.39
C VAL A 114 -7.24 22.01 9.90
N ILE A 115 -8.32 22.30 10.61
CA ILE A 115 -9.29 23.33 10.22
C ILE A 115 -8.97 24.63 10.94
N ILE A 116 -8.90 25.74 10.22
CA ILE A 116 -8.89 27.09 10.79
C ILE A 116 -10.05 27.89 10.18
N HIS A 117 -10.87 28.53 11.03
CA HIS A 117 -12.05 29.27 10.56
C HIS A 117 -12.00 30.75 10.90
N GLY A 118 -12.63 31.56 10.04
CA GLY A 118 -12.91 32.97 10.27
C GLY A 118 -14.42 33.24 10.35
N ALA A 119 -14.83 34.37 10.92
CA ALA A 119 -16.24 34.75 11.11
C ALA A 119 -16.52 36.20 10.67
N GLY A 120 -15.87 36.65 9.58
CA GLY A 120 -15.85 38.05 9.14
C GLY A 120 -17.24 38.69 8.88
N PRO A 121 -18.12 38.07 8.07
CA PRO A 121 -19.47 38.58 7.84
C PRO A 121 -20.33 38.64 9.11
N GLN A 122 -20.27 37.58 9.93
CA GLN A 122 -20.98 37.51 11.21
C GLN A 122 -20.51 38.62 12.17
N LEU A 123 -19.20 38.91 12.19
CA LEU A 123 -18.63 39.94 13.04
C LEU A 123 -19.08 41.34 12.64
N ASN A 124 -19.21 41.65 11.35
CA ASN A 124 -19.76 42.93 10.90
C ASN A 124 -21.19 43.11 11.44
N LYS A 125 -22.05 42.11 11.22
CA LYS A 125 -23.44 42.15 11.67
C LYS A 125 -23.57 42.32 13.19
N LEU A 126 -22.79 41.58 13.98
CA LEU A 126 -22.82 41.71 15.44
C LEU A 126 -22.27 43.05 15.96
N LEU A 127 -21.32 43.66 15.26
CA LEU A 127 -20.81 44.99 15.62
C LEU A 127 -21.86 46.08 15.28
N GLU A 128 -22.51 45.97 14.13
CA GLU A 128 -23.63 46.83 13.74
C GLU A 128 -24.80 46.73 14.75
N GLU A 129 -25.19 45.51 15.14
CA GLU A 129 -26.21 45.26 16.19
C GLU A 129 -25.79 45.77 17.57
N ALA A 130 -24.48 45.81 17.88
CA ALA A 130 -23.92 46.37 19.10
C ALA A 130 -23.69 47.90 19.04
N GLY A 131 -24.00 48.56 17.92
CA GLY A 131 -23.78 50.00 17.73
C GLY A 131 -22.30 50.40 17.59
N VAL A 132 -21.44 49.48 17.12
CA VAL A 132 -20.01 49.70 16.87
C VAL A 132 -19.76 49.68 15.36
N GLU A 133 -19.44 50.82 14.76
CA GLU A 133 -19.11 50.88 13.33
C GLU A 133 -17.78 50.16 13.01
N PRO A 134 -17.74 49.19 12.09
CA PRO A 134 -16.51 48.50 11.71
C PRO A 134 -15.51 49.43 10.98
N GLN A 135 -14.42 49.80 11.64
CA GLN A 135 -13.34 50.60 11.03
C GLN A 135 -12.28 49.71 10.36
N TYR A 136 -11.84 50.14 9.17
CA TYR A 136 -10.80 49.46 8.40
C TYR A 136 -9.71 50.45 7.97
N ASN A 137 -8.45 50.05 8.11
CA ASN A 137 -7.31 50.72 7.50
C ASN A 137 -6.52 49.69 6.67
N GLU A 138 -6.11 50.04 5.45
CA GLU A 138 -5.45 49.14 4.48
C GLU A 138 -6.13 47.77 4.26
N GLY A 139 -7.45 47.67 4.51
CA GLY A 139 -8.21 46.41 4.44
C GLY A 139 -8.10 45.53 5.70
N ILE A 140 -7.40 45.98 6.74
CA ILE A 140 -7.32 45.35 8.06
C ILE A 140 -8.34 46.02 8.99
N ARG A 141 -9.10 45.24 9.77
CA ARG A 141 -10.07 45.75 10.76
C ARG A 141 -9.33 46.27 11.99
N ILE A 142 -9.50 47.55 12.32
CA ILE A 142 -9.03 48.11 13.60
C ILE A 142 -9.84 47.44 14.71
N THR A 143 -9.16 46.87 15.70
CA THR A 143 -9.81 46.05 16.74
C THR A 143 -9.59 46.66 18.11
N ASP A 144 -10.53 47.47 18.58
CA ASP A 144 -10.53 48.01 19.94
C ASP A 144 -10.93 46.95 20.99
N GLY A 145 -10.85 47.30 22.28
CA GLY A 145 -11.19 46.37 23.36
C GLY A 145 -12.65 45.89 23.34
N LYS A 146 -13.60 46.71 22.88
CA LYS A 146 -15.01 46.31 22.73
C LYS A 146 -15.18 45.36 21.55
N THR A 147 -14.60 45.70 20.40
CA THR A 147 -14.59 44.88 19.18
C THR A 147 -13.94 43.52 19.44
N LEU A 148 -12.83 43.47 20.18
CA LEU A 148 -12.17 42.23 20.58
C LEU A 148 -13.09 41.36 21.46
N GLY A 149 -13.83 41.97 22.40
CA GLY A 149 -14.79 41.25 23.24
C GLY A 149 -15.92 40.58 22.42
N VAL A 150 -16.50 41.32 21.46
CA VAL A 150 -17.51 40.79 20.52
C VAL A 150 -16.92 39.72 19.63
N ALA A 151 -15.74 39.97 19.04
CA ALA A 151 -15.05 39.03 18.16
C ALA A 151 -14.71 37.72 18.89
N ARG A 152 -14.16 37.78 20.10
CA ARG A 152 -13.84 36.61 20.92
C ARG A 152 -15.08 35.76 21.18
N LYS A 153 -16.19 36.37 21.59
CA LYS A 153 -17.45 35.67 21.82
C LYS A 153 -17.91 34.93 20.56
N LEU A 154 -18.00 35.64 19.44
CA LEU A 154 -18.40 35.09 18.14
C LEU A 154 -17.48 33.94 17.69
N PHE A 155 -16.16 34.09 17.82
CA PHE A 155 -15.22 33.04 17.39
C PHE A 155 -15.38 31.76 18.20
N LEU A 156 -15.67 31.85 19.49
CA LEU A 156 -15.97 30.68 20.33
C LEU A 156 -17.31 30.03 19.95
N GLU A 157 -18.34 30.84 19.67
CA GLU A 157 -19.67 30.37 19.24
C GLU A 157 -19.62 29.66 17.88
N GLU A 158 -18.98 30.24 16.86
CA GLU A 158 -18.82 29.62 15.54
C GLU A 158 -17.87 28.41 15.56
N ASN A 159 -16.86 28.40 16.44
CA ASN A 159 -15.99 27.22 16.63
C ASN A 159 -16.78 26.03 17.19
N LEU A 160 -17.55 26.27 18.25
CA LEU A 160 -18.37 25.24 18.88
C LEU A 160 -19.47 24.75 17.93
N LYS A 161 -20.15 25.65 17.23
CA LYS A 161 -21.15 25.34 16.21
C LYS A 161 -20.61 24.41 15.11
N LEU A 162 -19.39 24.66 14.61
CA LEU A 162 -18.76 23.77 13.63
C LEU A 162 -18.39 22.40 14.23
N VAL A 163 -17.88 22.37 15.46
CA VAL A 163 -17.56 21.11 16.16
C VAL A 163 -18.81 20.29 16.44
N GLU A 164 -19.89 20.91 16.92
CA GLU A 164 -21.18 20.24 17.17
C GLU A 164 -21.81 19.72 15.87
N ALA A 165 -21.71 20.49 14.78
CA ALA A 165 -22.14 20.03 13.45
C ALA A 165 -21.34 18.79 13.01
N LEU A 166 -20.01 18.83 13.11
CA LEU A 166 -19.14 17.69 12.78
C LEU A 166 -19.46 16.43 13.62
N GLU A 167 -19.59 16.57 14.94
CA GLU A 167 -19.97 15.46 15.83
C GLU A 167 -21.36 14.90 15.49
N SER A 168 -22.33 15.75 15.09
CA SER A 168 -23.66 15.32 14.65
C SER A 168 -23.63 14.51 13.35
N TRP A 169 -22.65 14.78 12.47
CA TRP A 169 -22.35 14.01 11.26
C TRP A 169 -21.48 12.77 11.54
N GLY A 170 -21.16 12.47 12.80
CA GLY A 170 -20.37 11.31 13.22
C GLY A 170 -18.86 11.53 13.14
N VAL A 171 -18.40 12.78 13.03
CA VAL A 171 -16.99 13.15 12.87
C VAL A 171 -16.44 13.61 14.21
N LYS A 172 -15.37 12.95 14.67
CA LYS A 172 -14.65 13.36 15.88
C LYS A 172 -13.95 14.69 15.65
N ALA A 173 -14.36 15.74 16.35
CA ALA A 173 -13.78 17.08 16.23
C ALA A 173 -13.36 17.62 17.60
N ARG A 174 -12.20 18.28 17.67
CA ARG A 174 -11.69 18.89 18.92
C ARG A 174 -11.58 20.41 18.75
N PRO A 175 -12.30 21.21 19.56
CA PRO A 175 -12.16 22.66 19.55
C PRO A 175 -10.79 23.04 20.14
N ILE A 176 -10.04 23.88 19.43
CA ILE A 176 -8.75 24.42 19.89
C ILE A 176 -8.78 25.94 19.72
N THR A 177 -9.23 26.62 20.77
CA THR A 177 -9.60 28.06 20.74
C THR A 177 -8.49 29.01 21.20
N SER A 178 -7.36 28.48 21.65
CA SER A 178 -6.28 29.21 22.32
C SER A 178 -4.98 28.38 22.37
N GLY A 179 -3.84 29.02 22.60
CA GLY A 179 -2.55 28.38 22.86
C GLY A 179 -1.85 27.74 21.66
N VAL A 180 -2.32 28.02 20.43
CA VAL A 180 -1.66 27.55 19.18
C VAL A 180 -0.98 28.69 18.44
N LEU A 181 -1.68 29.78 18.16
CA LEU A 181 -1.13 30.92 17.42
C LEU A 181 -0.54 31.92 18.43
N MET A 182 0.76 32.16 18.35
CA MET A 182 1.42 33.23 19.10
C MET A 182 1.64 34.42 18.16
N ALA A 183 1.44 35.64 18.66
CA ALA A 183 1.51 36.85 17.86
C ALA A 183 2.00 38.07 18.67
N ASP A 184 2.76 38.93 18.01
CA ASP A 184 3.04 40.29 18.46
C ASP A 184 1.96 41.25 17.97
N TYR A 185 1.86 42.43 18.59
CA TYR A 185 1.06 43.53 18.05
C TYR A 185 1.58 43.94 16.68
N LYS A 186 0.72 43.97 15.66
CA LYS A 186 1.12 44.38 14.31
C LYS A 186 1.55 45.85 14.26
N ASP A 187 0.69 46.71 14.78
CA ASP A 187 0.97 48.09 15.18
C ASP A 187 -0.16 48.45 16.17
N LYS A 188 0.24 48.72 17.41
CA LYS A 188 -0.67 48.96 18.53
C LYS A 188 -1.32 50.34 18.48
N GLU A 189 -0.68 51.31 17.82
CA GLU A 189 -1.22 52.67 17.67
C GLU A 189 -2.26 52.71 16.55
N THR A 190 -1.96 52.10 15.41
CA THR A 190 -2.88 52.08 14.24
C THR A 190 -4.00 51.05 14.34
N TYR A 191 -3.68 49.81 14.73
CA TYR A 191 -4.64 48.68 14.64
C TYR A 191 -5.14 48.17 16.00
N GLN A 192 -4.58 48.65 17.11
CA GLN A 192 -4.90 48.25 18.49
C GLN A 192 -4.70 46.75 18.73
N PHE A 193 -5.73 45.96 19.08
CA PHE A 193 -5.60 44.53 19.41
C PHE A 193 -5.56 43.62 18.17
N VAL A 194 -4.73 43.97 17.19
CA VAL A 194 -4.48 43.17 15.98
C VAL A 194 -3.06 42.61 16.01
N GLY A 195 -2.96 41.30 15.78
CA GLY A 195 -1.72 40.56 15.87
C GLY A 195 -1.11 40.21 14.50
N GLU A 196 0.22 40.07 14.49
CA GLU A 196 0.96 39.40 13.43
C GLU A 196 1.59 38.12 14.01
N VAL A 197 1.21 36.97 13.47
CA VAL A 197 1.63 35.65 13.99
C VAL A 197 3.13 35.47 13.76
N ASN A 198 3.85 35.15 14.83
CA ASN A 198 5.30 34.96 14.85
C ASN A 198 5.72 33.50 15.14
N GLN A 199 4.85 32.73 15.81
CA GLN A 199 5.12 31.35 16.20
C GLN A 199 3.82 30.53 16.26
N VAL A 200 3.93 29.22 15.97
CA VAL A 200 2.82 28.27 16.05
C VAL A 200 3.17 27.08 16.93
N ASN A 201 2.42 26.88 18.01
CA ASN A 201 2.54 25.75 18.93
C ASN A 201 1.69 24.56 18.45
N ALA A 202 2.29 23.67 17.67
CA ALA A 202 1.60 22.53 17.08
C ALA A 202 1.25 21.38 18.06
N ASN A 203 1.58 21.46 19.35
CA ASN A 203 1.43 20.33 20.28
C ASN A 203 -0.04 19.90 20.46
N SER A 204 -0.95 20.84 20.66
CA SER A 204 -2.39 20.56 20.81
C SER A 204 -3.01 19.97 19.54
N ILE A 205 -2.55 20.42 18.36
CA ILE A 205 -2.95 19.88 17.05
C ILE A 205 -2.47 18.43 16.91
N LYS A 206 -1.19 18.15 17.17
CA LYS A 206 -0.60 16.80 17.06
C LYS A 206 -1.26 15.81 18.01
N ALA A 207 -1.59 16.24 19.23
CA ALA A 207 -2.33 15.43 20.20
C ALA A 207 -3.77 15.13 19.73
N ALA A 208 -4.49 16.11 19.20
CA ALA A 208 -5.84 15.90 18.65
C ALA A 208 -5.83 14.87 17.50
N ILE A 209 -4.88 14.98 16.57
CA ILE A 209 -4.75 14.06 15.43
C ILE A 209 -4.33 12.66 15.89
N ALA A 210 -3.42 12.55 16.86
CA ALA A 210 -3.02 11.25 17.42
C ALA A 210 -4.19 10.52 18.12
N ASP A 211 -5.10 11.26 18.75
CA ASP A 211 -6.34 10.74 19.34
C ASP A 211 -7.44 10.44 18.30
N GLY A 212 -7.22 10.77 17.02
CA GLY A 212 -8.19 10.59 15.93
C GLY A 212 -9.30 11.65 15.87
N TYR A 213 -9.00 12.91 16.24
CA TYR A 213 -9.90 14.05 16.10
C TYR A 213 -9.42 15.00 15.00
N ILE A 214 -10.36 15.61 14.30
CA ILE A 214 -10.14 16.81 13.47
C ILE A 214 -9.96 18.02 14.40
N PRO A 215 -8.81 18.69 14.43
CA PRO A 215 -8.62 19.89 15.23
C PRO A 215 -9.25 21.11 14.52
N VAL A 216 -10.07 21.87 15.25
CA VAL A 216 -10.81 23.03 14.74
C VAL A 216 -10.38 24.30 15.47
N LEU A 217 -9.68 25.19 14.76
CA LEU A 217 -9.00 26.37 15.31
C LEU A 217 -9.73 27.69 14.96
N THR A 218 -9.74 28.61 15.92
CA THR A 218 -10.12 30.01 15.72
C THR A 218 -8.95 30.85 15.21
N CYS A 219 -9.18 31.86 14.37
CA CYS A 219 -8.15 32.85 14.00
C CYS A 219 -7.91 33.94 15.08
N MET A 220 -7.71 33.52 16.32
CA MET A 220 -7.24 34.34 17.43
C MET A 220 -5.83 33.89 17.82
N ALA A 221 -4.97 34.82 18.19
CA ALA A 221 -3.63 34.56 18.69
C ALA A 221 -3.42 35.19 20.08
N GLU A 222 -2.37 34.77 20.77
CA GLU A 222 -1.97 35.28 22.09
C GLU A 222 -0.54 35.84 22.02
N ASN A 223 -0.25 36.89 22.80
CA ASN A 223 1.15 37.28 23.06
C ASN A 223 1.70 36.50 24.27
N ASP A 224 2.99 36.67 24.59
CA ASP A 224 3.64 36.01 25.73
C ASP A 224 3.03 36.37 27.11
N GLU A 225 2.26 37.46 27.19
CA GLU A 225 1.54 37.90 28.39
C GLU A 225 0.13 37.27 28.51
N GLY A 226 -0.32 36.52 27.49
CA GLY A 226 -1.67 35.94 27.41
C GLY A 226 -2.76 36.90 26.93
N GLN A 227 -2.41 38.06 26.38
CA GLN A 227 -3.37 38.97 25.74
C GLN A 227 -3.78 38.43 24.37
N LEU A 228 -5.09 38.28 24.17
CA LEU A 228 -5.67 37.88 22.89
C LEU A 228 -5.56 39.00 21.85
N LEU A 229 -5.20 38.64 20.62
CA LEU A 229 -5.09 39.50 19.46
C LEU A 229 -5.90 38.91 18.29
N ASN A 230 -6.56 39.79 17.54
CA ASN A 230 -7.29 39.43 16.33
C ASN A 230 -6.32 39.27 15.15
N VAL A 231 -6.44 38.19 14.37
CA VAL A 231 -5.52 37.87 13.28
C VAL A 231 -6.29 37.62 11.98
N ASN A 232 -5.70 38.05 10.85
CA ASN A 232 -6.24 37.73 9.53
C ASN A 232 -6.21 36.20 9.29
N ALA A 233 -7.37 35.60 9.01
CA ALA A 233 -7.51 34.15 8.86
C ALA A 233 -6.71 33.54 7.69
N ASP A 234 -6.46 34.28 6.60
CA ASP A 234 -5.64 33.79 5.50
C ASP A 234 -4.14 33.79 5.90
N LYS A 235 -3.67 34.82 6.63
CA LYS A 235 -2.32 34.83 7.22
C LYS A 235 -2.13 33.75 8.29
N ALA A 236 -3.11 33.57 9.17
CA ALA A 236 -3.06 32.54 10.21
C ALA A 236 -3.00 31.13 9.61
N ALA A 237 -3.74 30.88 8.51
CA ALA A 237 -3.65 29.63 7.76
C ALA A 237 -2.28 29.44 7.09
N ALA A 238 -1.66 30.51 6.58
CA ALA A 238 -0.32 30.48 6.00
C ALA A 238 0.76 30.10 7.05
N GLU A 239 0.80 30.76 8.20
CA GLU A 239 1.77 30.45 9.26
C GLU A 239 1.53 29.05 9.87
N LEU A 240 0.27 28.64 10.00
CA LEU A 240 -0.08 27.27 10.39
C LEU A 240 0.41 26.23 9.36
N ALA A 241 0.31 26.54 8.06
CA ALA A 241 0.83 25.67 7.00
C ALA A 241 2.37 25.60 7.00
N LYS A 242 3.08 26.71 7.24
CA LYS A 242 4.55 26.69 7.41
C LYS A 242 4.98 25.81 8.59
N ALA A 243 4.26 25.86 9.71
CA ALA A 243 4.58 25.09 10.90
C ALA A 243 4.25 23.58 10.81
N LEU A 244 3.26 23.20 10.01
CA LEU A 244 2.83 21.80 9.84
C LEU A 244 3.41 21.12 8.59
N VAL A 245 3.79 21.91 7.58
CA VAL A 245 4.27 21.47 6.26
C VAL A 245 3.30 20.45 5.60
N PRO A 246 2.03 20.84 5.32
CA PRO A 246 1.06 19.95 4.72
C PRO A 246 1.29 19.77 3.21
N LEU A 247 0.79 18.67 2.63
CA LEU A 247 0.76 18.51 1.17
C LEU A 247 -0.26 19.44 0.50
N LYS A 248 -1.44 19.61 1.12
CA LYS A 248 -2.55 20.40 0.58
C LYS A 248 -2.94 21.53 1.54
N ILE A 249 -3.08 22.73 1.01
CA ILE A 249 -3.56 23.90 1.72
C ILE A 249 -4.83 24.35 1.00
N VAL A 250 -5.98 24.36 1.67
CA VAL A 250 -7.27 24.57 1.02
C VAL A 250 -7.94 25.82 1.55
N TYR A 251 -8.25 26.76 0.66
CA TYR A 251 -9.05 27.95 0.93
C TYR A 251 -10.47 27.73 0.42
N LEU A 252 -11.42 27.47 1.33
CA LEU A 252 -12.82 27.32 0.95
C LEU A 252 -13.48 28.68 0.65
N SER A 253 -14.18 28.76 -0.47
CA SER A 253 -14.85 29.96 -0.97
C SER A 253 -16.13 29.62 -1.75
N GLU A 254 -17.15 30.46 -1.62
CA GLU A 254 -18.45 30.30 -2.31
C GLU A 254 -18.31 30.32 -3.83
N LYS A 255 -17.33 31.08 -4.35
CA LYS A 255 -17.10 31.23 -5.80
C LYS A 255 -16.35 30.06 -6.43
N GLY A 256 -15.85 29.11 -5.64
CA GLY A 256 -15.21 27.91 -6.16
C GLY A 256 -13.86 28.10 -6.86
N GLY A 257 -13.27 29.30 -6.89
CA GLY A 257 -11.95 29.54 -7.51
C GLY A 257 -11.74 30.96 -8.04
N ILE A 258 -10.58 31.19 -8.64
CA ILE A 258 -10.23 32.41 -9.36
C ILE A 258 -10.75 32.30 -10.78
N HIS A 259 -11.54 33.29 -11.20
CA HIS A 259 -12.06 33.39 -12.55
C HIS A 259 -11.34 34.49 -13.30
N ASP A 260 -10.88 34.18 -14.51
CA ASP A 260 -10.36 35.17 -15.44
C ASP A 260 -11.49 36.13 -15.84
N LYS A 261 -11.25 37.44 -15.77
CA LYS A 261 -12.29 38.47 -15.97
C LYS A 261 -12.45 38.91 -17.42
N GLU A 262 -11.52 38.55 -18.31
CA GLU A 262 -11.60 38.84 -19.73
C GLU A 262 -12.37 37.75 -20.47
N THR A 263 -12.12 36.49 -20.11
CA THR A 263 -12.74 35.29 -20.72
C THR A 263 -13.94 34.75 -19.92
N GLY A 264 -14.09 35.14 -18.65
CA GLY A 264 -15.12 34.63 -17.74
C GLY A 264 -14.91 33.20 -17.24
N LYS A 265 -13.84 32.52 -17.68
CA LYS A 265 -13.58 31.11 -17.35
C LYS A 265 -12.91 30.95 -15.99
N LEU A 266 -13.13 29.80 -15.36
CA LEU A 266 -12.36 29.35 -14.20
C LEU A 266 -10.90 29.14 -14.62
N ILE A 267 -9.96 29.61 -13.80
CA ILE A 267 -8.54 29.26 -13.93
C ILE A 267 -8.33 27.99 -13.11
N GLU A 268 -8.14 26.85 -13.80
CA GLU A 268 -8.02 25.53 -13.17
C GLU A 268 -6.69 25.39 -12.39
N ALA A 269 -5.60 25.91 -12.95
CA ALA A 269 -4.28 25.87 -12.32
C ALA A 269 -3.46 27.15 -12.56
N ILE A 270 -2.53 27.44 -11.63
CA ILE A 270 -1.51 28.48 -11.77
C ILE A 270 -0.14 27.91 -11.38
N ASN A 271 0.82 27.96 -12.31
CA ASN A 271 2.21 27.53 -12.10
C ASN A 271 3.11 28.75 -11.81
N LEU A 272 3.41 29.01 -10.55
CA LEU A 272 4.03 30.28 -10.13
C LEU A 272 5.44 30.53 -10.70
N ASP A 273 6.25 29.49 -10.94
CA ASP A 273 7.61 29.65 -11.49
C ASP A 273 7.61 30.08 -12.98
N GLU A 274 6.48 29.98 -13.68
CA GLU A 274 6.32 30.27 -15.11
C GLU A 274 5.33 31.43 -15.36
N GLU A 275 4.18 31.42 -14.68
CA GLU A 275 3.02 32.27 -15.02
C GLU A 275 2.84 33.49 -14.10
N TYR A 276 3.51 33.54 -12.94
CA TYR A 276 3.27 34.57 -11.91
C TYR A 276 3.43 36.00 -12.44
N ASP A 277 4.51 36.26 -13.17
CA ASP A 277 4.79 37.60 -13.71
C ASP A 277 3.83 37.98 -14.86
N GLU A 278 3.21 37.01 -15.53
CA GLU A 278 2.16 37.29 -16.52
C GLU A 278 0.86 37.69 -15.80
N TYR A 279 0.38 36.87 -14.87
CA TYR A 279 -0.83 37.17 -14.10
C TYR A 279 -0.70 38.50 -13.33
N MET A 280 0.47 38.82 -12.77
CA MET A 280 0.70 40.10 -12.08
C MET A 280 0.69 41.33 -13.00
N LYS A 281 0.74 41.15 -14.33
CA LYS A 281 0.59 42.22 -15.33
C LYS A 281 -0.83 42.34 -15.90
N LYS A 282 -1.68 41.32 -15.76
CA LYS A 282 -3.06 41.34 -16.29
C LYS A 282 -3.89 42.45 -15.60
N PRO A 283 -4.59 43.34 -16.34
CA PRO A 283 -5.28 44.50 -15.76
C PRO A 283 -6.34 44.16 -14.72
N TRP A 284 -6.99 42.99 -14.84
CA TRP A 284 -8.05 42.56 -13.93
C TRP A 284 -7.55 41.96 -12.61
N VAL A 285 -6.24 41.71 -12.45
CA VAL A 285 -5.63 41.21 -11.20
C VAL A 285 -5.40 42.38 -10.24
N ILE A 286 -6.52 42.91 -9.75
CA ILE A 286 -6.63 44.06 -8.83
C ILE A 286 -6.47 43.64 -7.35
N HIS A 287 -6.27 44.63 -6.48
CA HIS A 287 -5.94 44.54 -5.04
C HIS A 287 -6.15 43.18 -4.35
N GLY A 288 -7.39 42.72 -4.20
CA GLY A 288 -7.71 41.49 -3.46
C GLY A 288 -7.14 40.21 -4.11
N THR A 289 -7.32 40.04 -5.43
CA THR A 289 -6.75 38.91 -6.18
C THR A 289 -5.22 39.01 -6.22
N ARG A 290 -4.69 40.22 -6.37
CA ARG A 290 -3.26 40.51 -6.41
C ARG A 290 -2.56 40.15 -5.08
N SER A 291 -3.15 40.53 -3.94
CA SER A 291 -2.63 40.12 -2.62
C SER A 291 -2.69 38.61 -2.51
N LYS A 292 -3.85 37.99 -2.78
CA LYS A 292 -4.04 36.55 -2.63
C LYS A 292 -3.01 35.72 -3.41
N ILE A 293 -2.74 36.03 -4.68
CA ILE A 293 -1.72 35.31 -5.47
C ILE A 293 -0.30 35.57 -4.93
N ARG A 294 0.01 36.79 -4.49
CA ARG A 294 1.30 37.12 -3.87
C ARG A 294 1.51 36.40 -2.54
N ASP A 295 0.54 36.44 -1.65
CA ASP A 295 0.57 35.83 -0.32
C ASP A 295 0.71 34.30 -0.44
N ILE A 296 0.01 33.70 -1.42
CA ILE A 296 0.15 32.28 -1.79
C ILE A 296 1.52 31.97 -2.39
N LYS A 297 2.10 32.86 -3.20
CA LYS A 297 3.48 32.69 -3.69
C LYS A 297 4.48 32.70 -2.53
N THR A 298 4.41 33.68 -1.64
CA THR A 298 5.29 33.76 -0.47
C THR A 298 5.17 32.52 0.42
N LEU A 299 3.94 32.04 0.67
CA LEU A 299 3.70 30.79 1.40
C LEU A 299 4.33 29.58 0.71
N LEU A 300 4.16 29.45 -0.60
CA LEU A 300 4.73 28.34 -1.38
C LEU A 300 6.23 28.48 -1.61
N ASP A 301 6.83 29.67 -1.41
CA ASP A 301 8.27 29.85 -1.44
C ASP A 301 8.96 29.20 -0.23
N ASP A 302 8.30 29.27 0.94
CA ASP A 302 8.76 28.68 2.21
C ASP A 302 8.48 27.16 2.33
N LEU A 303 7.73 26.58 1.38
CA LEU A 303 7.26 25.18 1.44
C LEU A 303 7.90 24.27 0.36
N PRO A 304 7.92 22.94 0.56
CA PRO A 304 8.35 21.99 -0.46
C PRO A 304 7.58 22.12 -1.78
N ARG A 305 8.25 21.86 -2.92
CA ARG A 305 7.63 21.90 -4.27
C ARG A 305 6.43 20.94 -4.44
N SER A 306 6.30 19.93 -3.59
CA SER A 306 5.15 19.02 -3.53
C SER A 306 3.90 19.63 -2.88
N SER A 307 4.06 20.70 -2.09
CA SER A 307 2.95 21.42 -1.47
C SER A 307 2.18 22.24 -2.50
N SER A 308 0.87 22.33 -2.32
CA SER A 308 -0.01 23.12 -3.21
C SER A 308 -1.13 23.79 -2.44
N VAL A 309 -1.58 24.93 -2.97
CA VAL A 309 -2.70 25.71 -2.45
C VAL A 309 -3.89 25.58 -3.40
N ALA A 310 -5.05 25.21 -2.90
CA ALA A 310 -6.28 25.12 -3.69
C ALA A 310 -7.33 26.12 -3.21
N ILE A 311 -8.03 26.79 -4.14
CA ILE A 311 -9.16 27.68 -3.86
C ILE A 311 -10.41 27.07 -4.49
N ILE A 312 -11.34 26.57 -3.67
CA ILE A 312 -12.44 25.70 -4.12
C ILE A 312 -13.75 25.95 -3.35
N HIS A 313 -14.83 25.32 -3.83
CA HIS A 313 -16.13 25.21 -3.16
C HIS A 313 -16.12 24.04 -2.14
N PRO A 314 -16.90 24.06 -1.05
CA PRO A 314 -16.94 22.94 -0.10
C PRO A 314 -17.36 21.59 -0.74
N GLU A 315 -18.30 21.60 -1.68
CA GLU A 315 -18.72 20.39 -2.44
C GLU A 315 -17.56 19.75 -3.23
N SER A 316 -16.60 20.59 -3.64
CA SER A 316 -15.44 20.24 -4.44
C SER A 316 -14.28 19.68 -3.60
N LEU A 317 -14.39 19.65 -2.27
CA LEU A 317 -13.27 19.38 -1.34
C LEU A 317 -12.60 18.02 -1.58
N GLU A 318 -13.39 16.95 -1.71
CA GLU A 318 -12.84 15.60 -1.93
C GLU A 318 -12.15 15.50 -3.30
N ARG A 319 -12.77 16.05 -4.36
CA ARG A 319 -12.20 15.99 -5.71
C ARG A 319 -10.87 16.72 -5.78
N GLU A 320 -10.79 17.94 -5.23
CA GLU A 320 -9.56 18.75 -5.24
C GLU A 320 -8.41 18.15 -4.40
N LEU A 321 -8.73 17.52 -3.27
CA LEU A 321 -7.70 16.91 -2.44
C LEU A 321 -7.01 15.74 -3.15
N PHE A 322 -7.72 15.04 -4.05
CA PHE A 322 -7.28 13.75 -4.59
C PHE A 322 -7.11 13.66 -6.11
N THR A 323 -7.63 14.59 -6.91
CA THR A 323 -7.46 14.58 -8.38
C THR A 323 -6.56 15.72 -8.87
N HIS A 324 -6.01 15.55 -10.08
CA HIS A 324 -5.29 16.62 -10.79
C HIS A 324 -6.20 17.46 -11.69
N SER A 325 -7.32 16.89 -12.12
CA SER A 325 -8.39 17.54 -12.88
C SER A 325 -9.02 18.73 -12.12
N GLY A 326 -8.83 18.78 -10.81
CA GLY A 326 -9.18 19.91 -9.97
C GLY A 326 -10.68 20.13 -9.81
N ALA A 327 -11.01 21.08 -8.95
CA ALA A 327 -12.40 21.46 -8.69
C ALA A 327 -12.57 22.95 -8.33
N GLY A 328 -11.54 23.73 -8.62
CA GLY A 328 -11.44 25.18 -8.51
C GLY A 328 -10.10 25.65 -9.07
N THR A 329 -9.36 26.49 -8.35
CA THR A 329 -8.02 26.95 -8.77
C THR A 329 -6.91 26.33 -7.93
N LEU A 330 -6.06 25.51 -8.54
CA LEU A 330 -4.87 24.91 -7.94
C LEU A 330 -3.61 25.75 -8.22
N ILE A 331 -3.04 26.34 -7.18
CA ILE A 331 -1.84 27.18 -7.24
C ILE A 331 -0.66 26.42 -6.61
N ARG A 332 0.47 26.38 -7.32
CA ARG A 332 1.69 25.68 -6.87
C ARG A 332 2.94 26.36 -7.46
N LYS A 333 4.14 26.04 -6.94
CA LYS A 333 5.39 26.50 -7.61
C LYS A 333 5.47 26.00 -9.05
N GLY A 334 5.10 24.73 -9.27
CA GLY A 334 5.27 24.05 -10.54
C GLY A 334 6.73 23.65 -10.76
N THR A 335 7.07 23.37 -12.01
CA THR A 335 8.45 23.15 -12.46
C THR A 335 8.64 23.96 -13.73
N LYS A 336 9.66 24.81 -13.75
CA LYS A 336 9.97 25.61 -14.93
C LYS A 336 10.44 24.70 -16.06
N LEU A 337 9.79 24.83 -17.22
CA LEU A 337 10.24 24.14 -18.43
C LEU A 337 11.30 24.99 -19.15
N HIS A 338 12.29 24.30 -19.69
CA HIS A 338 13.30 24.81 -20.60
C HIS A 338 12.95 24.37 -22.01
N SER A 339 13.13 25.29 -22.96
CA SER A 339 12.98 25.05 -24.39
C SER A 339 14.37 25.02 -25.04
N ALA A 340 14.66 24.01 -25.88
CA ALA A 340 15.89 23.97 -26.67
C ALA A 340 15.60 23.70 -28.15
N SER A 341 16.23 24.49 -29.03
CA SER A 341 16.18 24.40 -30.50
C SER A 341 17.43 23.76 -31.12
N SER A 342 18.49 23.61 -30.34
CA SER A 342 19.74 22.96 -30.76
C SER A 342 20.35 22.13 -29.63
N LEU A 343 21.18 21.14 -29.98
CA LEU A 343 21.87 20.28 -28.99
C LEU A 343 22.82 21.05 -28.08
N LYS A 344 23.25 22.26 -28.47
CA LYS A 344 24.17 23.12 -27.68
C LYS A 344 23.47 23.86 -26.53
N GLU A 345 22.14 23.95 -26.55
CA GLU A 345 21.35 24.56 -25.48
C GLU A 345 21.13 23.61 -24.29
N PHE A 346 21.43 22.31 -24.45
CA PHE A 346 21.40 21.35 -23.34
C PHE A 346 22.66 21.44 -22.50
N SER A 347 22.50 21.70 -21.20
CA SER A 347 23.61 21.78 -20.23
C SER A 347 24.37 20.45 -20.04
N ASN A 348 23.73 19.31 -20.34
CA ASN A 348 24.35 17.99 -20.26
C ASN A 348 23.73 17.01 -21.28
N LEU A 349 24.48 16.70 -22.35
CA LEU A 349 24.06 15.79 -23.40
C LEU A 349 23.91 14.32 -22.92
N GLY A 350 24.63 13.93 -21.86
CA GLY A 350 24.47 12.61 -21.22
C GLY A 350 23.07 12.44 -20.63
N LYS A 351 22.60 13.43 -19.85
CA LYS A 351 21.22 13.42 -19.31
C LYS A 351 20.15 13.35 -20.40
N LEU A 352 20.39 13.97 -21.56
CA LEU A 352 19.51 13.85 -22.73
C LEU A 352 19.44 12.42 -23.24
N LYS A 353 20.59 11.75 -23.40
CA LYS A 353 20.66 10.35 -23.81
C LYS A 353 19.99 9.42 -22.78
N ASP A 354 20.22 9.64 -21.49
CA ASP A 354 19.58 8.86 -20.41
C ASP A 354 18.05 9.03 -20.41
N ALA A 355 17.55 10.25 -20.61
CA ALA A 355 16.11 10.53 -20.72
C ALA A 355 15.48 9.91 -21.98
N LEU A 356 16.23 9.80 -23.08
CA LEU A 356 15.82 9.11 -24.29
C LEU A 356 15.91 7.57 -24.18
N ALA A 357 16.77 7.03 -23.31
CA ALA A 357 16.87 5.58 -23.06
C ALA A 357 15.81 5.04 -22.09
N ARG A 358 15.26 5.90 -21.23
CA ARG A 358 14.43 5.57 -20.05
C ARG A 358 13.32 4.53 -20.26
N ASP A 359 12.58 4.64 -21.37
CA ASP A 359 11.38 3.84 -21.63
C ASP A 359 11.63 2.72 -22.68
N ARG A 360 12.90 2.29 -22.85
CA ARG A 360 13.33 1.45 -23.98
C ARG A 360 14.17 0.25 -23.53
N GLU A 361 13.57 -0.94 -23.56
CA GLU A 361 14.23 -2.20 -23.24
C GLU A 361 14.95 -2.82 -24.46
N GLY A 362 16.19 -3.27 -24.27
CA GLY A 362 16.93 -4.08 -25.24
C GLY A 362 18.45 -3.84 -25.22
N PRO A 363 19.26 -4.82 -25.66
CA PRO A 363 20.73 -4.73 -25.63
C PRO A 363 21.33 -3.65 -26.54
N ASP A 364 20.53 -3.05 -27.43
CA ASP A 364 20.93 -2.02 -28.41
C ASP A 364 20.38 -0.61 -28.09
N ALA A 365 19.71 -0.41 -26.95
CA ALA A 365 19.00 0.86 -26.67
C ALA A 365 19.90 2.10 -26.75
N ALA A 366 21.13 2.02 -26.20
CA ALA A 366 22.12 3.10 -26.28
C ALA A 366 22.51 3.45 -27.75
N ASN A 367 22.81 2.43 -28.56
CA ASN A 367 23.17 2.60 -29.98
C ASN A 367 22.02 3.22 -30.81
N VAL A 368 20.76 2.98 -30.42
CA VAL A 368 19.60 3.62 -31.07
C VAL A 368 19.47 5.08 -30.66
N VAL A 369 19.67 5.40 -29.38
CA VAL A 369 19.65 6.78 -28.88
C VAL A 369 20.78 7.62 -29.49
N ASP A 370 21.99 7.08 -29.60
CA ASP A 370 23.13 7.79 -30.22
C ASP A 370 22.83 8.22 -31.66
N ARG A 371 22.37 7.30 -32.51
CA ARG A 371 21.95 7.60 -33.90
C ARG A 371 20.82 8.61 -33.97
N TYR A 372 19.92 8.64 -32.99
CA TYR A 372 18.83 9.61 -32.96
C TYR A 372 19.31 11.01 -32.57
N VAL A 373 20.28 11.13 -31.66
CA VAL A 373 20.94 12.41 -31.35
C VAL A 373 21.70 12.95 -32.57
N GLU A 374 22.36 12.09 -33.35
CA GLU A 374 22.97 12.47 -34.65
C GLU A 374 21.92 13.02 -35.64
N ILE A 375 20.74 12.40 -35.72
CA ILE A 375 19.63 12.90 -36.56
C ILE A 375 19.15 14.29 -36.08
N LEU A 376 19.04 14.50 -34.76
CA LEU A 376 18.67 15.80 -34.18
C LEU A 376 19.71 16.89 -34.40
N GLU A 377 20.99 16.57 -34.62
CA GLU A 377 21.99 17.55 -35.05
C GLU A 377 21.79 18.00 -36.51
N SER A 378 21.26 17.10 -37.35
CA SER A 378 21.09 17.32 -38.79
C SER A 378 19.76 17.97 -39.20
N ARG A 379 18.82 18.18 -38.27
CA ARG A 379 17.45 18.64 -38.54
C ARG A 379 16.94 19.63 -37.49
N PRO A 380 16.03 20.56 -37.85
CA PRO A 380 15.38 21.41 -36.88
C PRO A 380 14.47 20.58 -35.96
N PHE A 381 14.53 20.87 -34.66
CA PHE A 381 13.63 20.32 -33.65
C PHE A 381 13.34 21.38 -32.59
N GLN A 382 12.28 21.17 -31.81
CA GLN A 382 12.00 21.94 -30.60
C GLN A 382 11.79 20.97 -29.44
N ALA A 383 12.66 21.02 -28.45
CA ALA A 383 12.56 20.22 -27.24
C ALA A 383 12.00 21.05 -26.07
N TYR A 384 11.25 20.37 -25.19
CA TYR A 384 10.75 20.89 -23.91
C TYR A 384 11.13 19.90 -22.81
N PHE A 385 11.79 20.38 -21.76
CA PHE A 385 12.27 19.54 -20.66
C PHE A 385 12.32 20.32 -19.36
N ASP A 386 12.24 19.63 -18.22
CA ASP A 386 12.50 20.24 -16.92
C ASP A 386 13.99 20.18 -16.55
N GLU A 387 14.40 20.98 -15.56
CA GLU A 387 15.79 21.07 -15.08
C GLU A 387 16.42 19.70 -14.70
N ASN A 388 15.61 18.75 -14.23
CA ASN A 388 16.08 17.42 -13.84
C ASN A 388 16.03 16.39 -14.97
N MET A 389 15.47 16.73 -16.14
CA MET A 389 15.16 15.79 -17.23
C MET A 389 14.24 14.65 -16.78
N GLU A 390 13.35 14.91 -15.81
CA GLU A 390 12.27 13.97 -15.46
C GLU A 390 11.24 13.86 -16.58
N ALA A 391 11.04 14.92 -17.38
CA ALA A 391 10.22 14.96 -18.58
C ALA A 391 11.01 15.50 -19.78
N LEU A 392 10.79 14.91 -20.94
CA LEU A 392 11.36 15.34 -22.22
C LEU A 392 10.34 15.13 -23.34
N ALA A 393 9.91 16.21 -23.98
CA ALA A 393 9.22 16.19 -25.26
C ALA A 393 10.17 16.68 -26.36
N VAL A 394 10.19 16.01 -27.52
CA VAL A 394 10.85 16.52 -28.72
C VAL A 394 9.83 16.59 -29.85
N VAL A 395 9.63 17.80 -30.36
CA VAL A 395 8.77 18.11 -31.50
C VAL A 395 9.63 18.32 -32.73
N LEU A 396 9.21 17.76 -33.86
CA LEU A 396 9.70 18.13 -35.17
C LEU A 396 8.72 19.15 -35.76
N PRO A 397 9.18 20.35 -36.15
CA PRO A 397 8.32 21.34 -36.79
C PRO A 397 7.81 20.81 -38.14
N PRO A 398 6.70 21.36 -38.67
CA PRO A 398 6.16 20.96 -39.96
C PRO A 398 7.16 21.20 -41.10
N ASP A 399 7.23 20.26 -42.05
CA ASP A 399 7.90 20.46 -43.34
C ASP A 399 7.23 21.61 -44.15
N GLU A 400 7.89 22.14 -45.19
CA GLU A 400 7.40 23.28 -45.98
C GLU A 400 6.12 23.02 -46.83
N ALA A 401 5.43 21.89 -46.62
CA ALA A 401 4.24 21.53 -47.39
C ALA A 401 2.97 22.30 -46.92
N PRO A 402 2.02 22.66 -47.81
CA PRO A 402 0.90 23.57 -47.48
C PRO A 402 -0.07 23.13 -46.37
N ASN A 403 -0.01 21.87 -45.93
CA ASN A 403 -0.82 21.30 -44.86
C ASN A 403 0.02 20.51 -43.83
N ALA A 404 1.34 20.73 -43.79
CA ALA A 404 2.20 20.03 -42.85
C ALA A 404 1.83 20.31 -41.39
N MET A 405 2.00 19.29 -40.55
CA MET A 405 1.70 19.32 -39.13
C MET A 405 2.98 19.11 -38.33
N ALA A 406 3.09 19.74 -37.17
CA ALA A 406 4.16 19.39 -36.23
C ALA A 406 3.98 17.95 -35.74
N GLN A 407 5.07 17.27 -35.45
CA GLN A 407 5.06 15.89 -34.97
C GLN A 407 5.75 15.81 -33.61
N LEU A 408 5.07 15.27 -32.60
CA LEU A 408 5.74 14.86 -31.35
C LEU A 408 6.49 13.55 -31.61
N ALA A 409 7.81 13.65 -31.80
CA ALA A 409 8.65 12.51 -32.17
C ALA A 409 9.00 11.62 -30.98
N THR A 410 9.08 12.17 -29.77
CA THR A 410 9.13 11.42 -28.51
C THR A 410 8.58 12.24 -27.36
N LEU A 411 7.96 11.56 -26.39
CA LEU A 411 7.63 12.07 -25.06
C LEU A 411 8.08 10.99 -24.07
N THR A 412 9.17 11.22 -23.34
CA THR A 412 9.65 10.32 -22.27
C THR A 412 9.54 11.02 -20.93
N MET A 413 9.03 10.32 -19.93
CA MET A 413 8.74 10.91 -18.62
C MET A 413 8.92 9.88 -17.51
N THR A 414 9.53 10.27 -16.38
CA THR A 414 9.55 9.40 -15.19
C THR A 414 8.13 9.18 -14.69
N ARG A 415 7.92 8.08 -13.95
CA ARG A 415 6.65 7.85 -13.26
C ARG A 415 6.27 9.00 -12.32
N ASN A 416 7.25 9.70 -11.73
CA ASN A 416 7.02 10.89 -10.93
C ASN A 416 6.55 12.10 -11.77
N ALA A 417 7.09 12.30 -12.97
CA ALA A 417 6.66 13.35 -13.88
C ALA A 417 5.26 13.08 -14.49
N TRP A 418 4.89 11.81 -14.69
CA TRP A 418 3.52 11.39 -15.02
C TRP A 418 2.55 11.56 -13.84
N LEU A 419 2.93 11.19 -12.61
CA LEU A 419 2.07 11.30 -11.43
C LEU A 419 1.98 12.72 -10.86
N SER A 420 2.86 13.62 -11.28
CA SER A 420 2.71 15.06 -11.13
C SER A 420 2.13 15.70 -12.39
N ASN A 421 1.93 17.01 -12.37
CA ASN A 421 1.38 17.78 -13.49
C ASN A 421 2.45 18.29 -14.48
N ILE A 422 3.63 17.65 -14.54
CA ILE A 422 4.68 18.06 -15.50
C ILE A 422 4.21 17.71 -16.93
N ALA A 423 3.57 16.55 -17.11
CA ALA A 423 2.97 16.14 -18.39
C ALA A 423 2.01 17.20 -18.96
N ASP A 424 1.14 17.72 -18.09
CA ASP A 424 0.13 18.71 -18.47
C ASP A 424 0.75 20.09 -18.75
N ASN A 425 1.80 20.52 -18.02
CA ASN A 425 2.52 21.76 -18.35
C ASN A 425 3.27 21.65 -19.70
N VAL A 426 3.93 20.51 -19.95
CA VAL A 426 4.57 20.22 -21.24
C VAL A 426 3.53 20.30 -22.36
N PHE A 427 2.36 19.67 -22.21
CA PHE A 427 1.33 19.69 -23.25
C PHE A 427 0.64 21.05 -23.44
N GLN A 428 0.55 21.88 -22.40
CA GLN A 428 0.10 23.27 -22.51
C GLN A 428 1.10 24.12 -23.33
N ASN A 429 2.40 23.99 -23.06
CA ASN A 429 3.46 24.63 -23.84
C ASN A 429 3.44 24.14 -25.31
N LEU A 430 3.30 22.82 -25.55
CA LEU A 430 3.13 22.25 -26.89
C LEU A 430 1.92 22.85 -27.64
N LYS A 431 0.77 22.99 -26.98
CA LYS A 431 -0.46 23.51 -27.62
C LYS A 431 -0.41 25.02 -27.87
N ARG A 432 0.38 25.77 -27.10
CA ARG A 432 0.67 27.20 -27.33
C ARG A 432 1.57 27.39 -28.55
N ASP A 433 2.66 26.61 -28.64
CA ASP A 433 3.71 26.82 -29.63
C ASP A 433 3.44 26.08 -30.96
N PHE A 434 2.71 24.96 -30.90
CA PHE A 434 2.30 24.15 -32.06
C PHE A 434 0.78 23.92 -32.06
N PRO A 435 -0.01 24.84 -32.68
CA PRO A 435 -1.48 24.74 -32.71
C PRO A 435 -2.03 23.54 -33.50
N ARG A 436 -1.20 22.87 -34.32
CA ARG A 436 -1.52 21.62 -35.05
C ARG A 436 -0.42 20.60 -34.77
N LEU A 437 -0.75 19.50 -34.11
CA LEU A 437 0.22 18.47 -33.69
C LEU A 437 -0.37 17.07 -33.86
N ALA A 438 0.43 16.13 -34.36
CA ALA A 438 0.11 14.69 -34.40
C ALA A 438 1.19 13.86 -33.69
N TRP A 439 0.77 12.72 -33.13
CA TRP A 439 1.65 11.80 -32.42
C TRP A 439 1.11 10.37 -32.38
N THR A 440 1.98 9.40 -32.16
CA THR A 440 1.62 7.97 -32.07
C THR A 440 2.01 7.39 -30.73
N VAL A 441 1.09 6.65 -30.11
CA VAL A 441 1.27 5.95 -28.83
C VAL A 441 0.99 4.45 -29.05
N LYS A 442 1.56 3.56 -28.24
CA LYS A 442 1.18 2.13 -28.29
C LYS A 442 -0.21 1.94 -27.68
N GLN A 443 -0.96 0.96 -28.19
CA GLN A 443 -2.31 0.67 -27.69
C GLN A 443 -2.32 0.07 -26.26
N ASP A 444 -1.18 -0.43 -25.78
CA ASP A 444 -0.96 -0.95 -24.42
C ASP A 444 -0.33 0.06 -23.44
N ASP A 445 -0.12 1.32 -23.86
CA ASP A 445 0.44 2.38 -23.02
C ASP A 445 -0.45 2.69 -21.81
N GLU A 446 0.16 2.82 -20.62
CA GLU A 446 -0.58 3.05 -19.37
C GLU A 446 -1.32 4.39 -19.32
N ASN A 447 -0.91 5.37 -20.12
CA ASN A 447 -1.39 6.75 -20.15
C ASN A 447 -2.30 7.05 -21.37
N LEU A 448 -2.70 6.01 -22.14
CA LEU A 448 -3.48 6.18 -23.38
C LEU A 448 -4.75 7.04 -23.21
N THR A 449 -5.44 6.94 -22.07
CA THR A 449 -6.61 7.78 -21.73
C THR A 449 -6.26 9.26 -21.70
N TRP A 450 -5.12 9.64 -21.10
CA TRP A 450 -4.69 11.03 -21.01
C TRP A 450 -4.36 11.61 -22.39
N PHE A 451 -3.71 10.85 -23.27
CA PHE A 451 -3.50 11.28 -24.65
C PHE A 451 -4.83 11.50 -25.38
N SER A 452 -5.85 10.68 -25.13
CA SER A 452 -7.19 10.87 -25.67
C SER A 452 -7.92 12.09 -25.11
N GLU A 453 -7.61 12.55 -23.90
CA GLU A 453 -8.16 13.78 -23.31
C GLU A 453 -7.54 15.06 -23.90
N LYS A 454 -6.31 14.99 -24.43
CA LYS A 454 -5.61 16.13 -25.03
C LYS A 454 -5.80 16.27 -26.55
N ALA A 455 -6.31 15.22 -27.20
CA ALA A 455 -6.51 15.15 -28.64
C ALA A 455 -7.92 15.60 -29.06
N ASP A 456 -8.04 16.15 -30.27
CA ASP A 456 -9.34 16.40 -30.91
C ASP A 456 -9.88 15.13 -31.61
N GLY A 457 -9.00 14.16 -31.91
CA GLY A 457 -9.36 12.87 -32.51
C GLY A 457 -8.25 11.83 -32.42
N HIS A 458 -8.62 10.56 -32.65
CA HIS A 458 -7.69 9.43 -32.63
C HIS A 458 -8.07 8.31 -33.61
N LEU A 459 -7.12 7.45 -33.96
CA LEU A 459 -7.30 6.27 -34.81
C LEU A 459 -6.34 5.14 -34.42
N ALA A 460 -6.87 3.94 -34.19
CA ALA A 460 -6.07 2.76 -33.83
C ALA A 460 -5.80 1.83 -35.04
N ARG A 461 -4.60 1.25 -35.11
CA ARG A 461 -4.16 0.32 -36.15
C ARG A 461 -2.94 -0.52 -35.70
N ASP A 462 -2.94 -1.83 -35.95
CA ASP A 462 -1.78 -2.73 -35.78
C ASP A 462 -1.07 -2.69 -34.40
N GLY A 463 -1.80 -2.31 -33.34
CA GLY A 463 -1.26 -2.15 -31.97
C GLY A 463 -0.81 -0.72 -31.62
N ASP A 464 -1.01 0.23 -32.52
CA ASP A 464 -0.69 1.66 -32.35
C ASP A 464 -1.93 2.54 -32.42
N VAL A 465 -1.87 3.70 -31.78
CA VAL A 465 -2.91 4.73 -31.82
C VAL A 465 -2.30 6.06 -32.25
N LEU A 466 -2.77 6.59 -33.37
CA LEU A 466 -2.53 7.96 -33.81
C LEU A 466 -3.48 8.89 -33.06
N PHE A 467 -2.96 10.02 -32.58
CA PHE A 467 -3.71 11.14 -32.02
C PHE A 467 -3.35 12.44 -32.74
N TRP A 468 -4.28 13.40 -32.77
CA TRP A 468 -4.03 14.74 -33.31
C TRP A 468 -4.87 15.82 -32.62
N TYR A 469 -4.45 17.07 -32.74
CA TYR A 469 -5.30 18.25 -32.52
C TYR A 469 -5.01 19.36 -33.55
N GLY A 470 -5.93 20.31 -33.71
CA GLY A 470 -5.79 21.45 -34.63
C GLY A 470 -6.17 21.16 -36.08
N LEU A 471 -6.99 20.13 -36.33
CA LEU A 471 -7.58 19.84 -37.65
C LEU A 471 -9.06 20.26 -37.68
N GLY A 472 -9.38 21.22 -38.56
CA GLY A 472 -10.75 21.71 -38.74
C GLY A 472 -11.47 21.10 -39.95
N GLY A 473 -10.74 20.58 -40.94
CA GLY A 473 -11.31 20.08 -42.19
C GLY A 473 -11.53 18.56 -42.20
N ALA A 474 -12.75 18.12 -42.53
CA ALA A 474 -13.07 16.69 -42.69
C ALA A 474 -12.25 15.98 -43.80
N ASN A 475 -11.71 16.74 -44.77
CA ASN A 475 -10.78 16.20 -45.76
C ASN A 475 -9.37 16.01 -45.16
N GLU A 476 -8.85 16.98 -44.40
CA GLU A 476 -7.54 16.90 -43.75
C GLU A 476 -7.46 15.69 -42.80
N VAL A 477 -8.52 15.49 -42.01
CA VAL A 477 -8.64 14.32 -41.12
C VAL A 477 -8.67 13.03 -41.94
N ARG A 478 -9.41 12.99 -43.06
CA ARG A 478 -9.46 11.79 -43.93
C ARG A 478 -8.10 11.48 -44.53
N ASP A 479 -7.34 12.50 -44.96
CA ASP A 479 -6.03 12.33 -45.58
C ASP A 479 -5.02 11.81 -44.54
N LEU A 480 -4.98 12.41 -43.34
CA LEU A 480 -4.16 11.93 -42.21
C LEU A 480 -4.50 10.49 -41.82
N MET A 481 -5.79 10.16 -41.68
CA MET A 481 -6.25 8.81 -41.37
C MET A 481 -5.89 7.81 -42.48
N SER A 482 -6.04 8.20 -43.75
CA SER A 482 -5.68 7.37 -44.91
C SER A 482 -4.18 7.08 -44.96
N GLU A 483 -3.36 8.08 -44.66
CA GLU A 483 -1.91 7.94 -44.61
C GLU A 483 -1.46 7.01 -43.47
N PHE A 484 -2.04 7.14 -42.26
CA PHE A 484 -1.81 6.20 -41.17
C PHE A 484 -2.31 4.78 -41.50
N ILE A 485 -3.45 4.65 -42.20
CA ILE A 485 -3.97 3.35 -42.69
C ILE A 485 -3.10 2.76 -43.81
N LYS A 486 -2.23 3.55 -44.46
CA LYS A 486 -1.34 3.06 -45.50
C LYS A 486 0.07 2.76 -44.99
N HIS A 487 0.56 3.55 -44.02
CA HIS A 487 1.96 3.54 -43.59
C HIS A 487 2.17 3.25 -42.09
N GLY A 488 1.11 3.25 -41.26
CA GLY A 488 1.22 3.11 -39.80
C GLY A 488 2.14 4.19 -39.20
N ARG A 489 2.91 3.85 -38.16
CA ARG A 489 3.96 4.74 -37.61
C ARG A 489 4.96 5.27 -38.65
N LYS A 490 5.14 4.59 -39.79
CA LYS A 490 6.08 5.00 -40.85
C LYS A 490 5.55 6.16 -41.69
N MET A 491 4.32 6.65 -41.48
CA MET A 491 3.83 7.87 -42.14
C MET A 491 4.73 9.08 -41.83
N PHE A 492 5.31 9.10 -40.63
CA PHE A 492 6.24 10.13 -40.18
C PHE A 492 7.67 9.93 -40.69
N GLY A 493 7.94 8.87 -41.45
CA GLY A 493 9.28 8.48 -41.91
C GLY A 493 10.16 7.87 -40.81
N ASP A 494 11.47 7.83 -41.06
CA ASP A 494 12.51 7.36 -40.11
C ASP A 494 12.79 8.37 -38.97
N THR A 495 11.83 9.23 -38.64
CA THR A 495 11.97 10.34 -37.68
C THR A 495 11.59 9.96 -36.25
N ASN A 496 10.73 8.95 -36.08
CA ASN A 496 10.30 8.50 -34.77
C ASN A 496 11.37 7.55 -34.18
N LEU A 497 11.90 7.88 -33.00
CA LEU A 497 12.92 7.10 -32.29
C LEU A 497 12.52 5.62 -32.10
N GLU A 498 11.22 5.31 -31.96
CA GLU A 498 10.75 3.92 -31.85
C GLU A 498 10.78 3.15 -33.18
N SER A 499 10.73 3.83 -34.33
CA SER A 499 10.80 3.16 -35.65
C SER A 499 12.15 2.49 -35.90
N HIS A 500 13.22 2.98 -35.26
CA HIS A 500 14.57 2.44 -35.36
C HIS A 500 14.80 1.18 -34.51
N LEU A 501 14.08 1.02 -33.39
CA LEU A 501 14.14 -0.21 -32.57
C LEU A 501 13.66 -1.45 -33.34
N HIS A 502 12.74 -1.30 -34.29
CA HIS A 502 12.22 -2.41 -35.08
C HIS A 502 13.14 -2.86 -36.22
N ARG A 503 14.21 -2.12 -36.55
CA ARG A 503 15.17 -2.50 -37.61
C ARG A 503 16.23 -3.50 -37.17
N SER A 504 16.53 -3.63 -35.88
CA SER A 504 17.65 -4.45 -35.39
C SER A 504 17.35 -5.95 -35.26
N ASN A 505 16.13 -6.43 -35.56
CA ASN A 505 15.77 -7.84 -35.37
C ASN A 505 15.18 -8.58 -36.59
N PRO A 506 15.85 -8.57 -37.77
CA PRO A 506 15.45 -9.40 -38.92
C PRO A 506 15.58 -10.92 -38.64
N THR A 507 16.26 -11.28 -37.55
CA THR A 507 16.44 -12.66 -37.09
C THR A 507 15.16 -13.22 -36.48
N ALA A 508 14.43 -12.45 -35.66
CA ALA A 508 13.19 -12.90 -35.03
C ALA A 508 12.08 -13.22 -36.06
N ASP A 509 11.90 -12.36 -37.07
CA ASP A 509 10.91 -12.61 -38.13
C ASP A 509 11.33 -13.76 -39.05
N ARG A 510 12.64 -13.94 -39.32
CA ARG A 510 13.15 -15.13 -40.00
C ARG A 510 12.89 -16.40 -39.18
N ILE A 511 13.07 -16.39 -37.86
CA ILE A 511 12.78 -17.54 -36.99
C ILE A 511 11.28 -17.86 -36.97
N ARG A 512 10.39 -16.85 -36.86
CA ARG A 512 8.94 -17.05 -36.98
C ARG A 512 8.52 -17.60 -38.34
N ALA A 513 9.05 -17.04 -39.43
CA ALA A 513 8.78 -17.52 -40.79
C ALA A 513 9.34 -18.94 -41.04
N HIS A 514 10.47 -19.30 -40.43
CA HIS A 514 11.06 -20.64 -40.55
C HIS A 514 10.27 -21.67 -39.73
N ALA A 515 9.78 -21.32 -38.54
CA ALA A 515 8.86 -22.14 -37.76
C ALA A 515 7.52 -22.38 -38.49
N ALA A 516 6.98 -21.34 -39.13
CA ALA A 516 5.77 -21.48 -39.97
C ALA A 516 5.99 -22.39 -41.20
N LYS A 517 7.18 -22.37 -41.81
CA LYS A 517 7.53 -23.29 -42.91
C LYS A 517 7.78 -24.73 -42.47
N MET A 518 8.29 -24.96 -41.26
CA MET A 518 8.49 -26.32 -40.71
C MET A 518 7.17 -27.07 -40.48
N ALA A 519 6.04 -26.37 -40.37
CA ALA A 519 4.71 -26.97 -40.16
C ALA A 519 3.99 -27.41 -41.46
N GLY A 520 4.59 -27.29 -42.65
CA GLY A 520 3.89 -27.40 -43.94
C GLY A 520 4.47 -28.38 -44.97
N GLY A 521 4.11 -29.67 -44.88
CA GLY A 521 4.23 -30.66 -45.98
C GLY A 521 4.56 -32.08 -45.49
N ARG A 522 3.61 -33.03 -45.45
CA ARG A 522 3.11 -33.91 -46.55
C ARG A 522 4.08 -35.05 -46.95
N PRO A 523 3.61 -36.18 -47.54
CA PRO A 523 2.29 -36.83 -47.43
C PRO A 523 2.35 -38.38 -47.35
N THR A 524 1.30 -39.04 -46.85
CA THR A 524 0.81 -40.32 -47.41
C THR A 524 -0.72 -40.33 -47.33
N GLY A 525 -1.38 -40.94 -48.31
CA GLY A 525 -2.84 -41.02 -48.33
C GLY A 525 -3.30 -42.39 -48.82
N ALA A 526 -4.36 -42.92 -48.20
CA ALA A 526 -5.14 -44.02 -48.77
C ALA A 526 -6.56 -44.06 -48.17
N ARG A 527 -7.52 -43.63 -49.00
CA ARG A 527 -8.89 -44.15 -49.16
C ARG A 527 -9.91 -44.05 -48.01
N ALA A 528 -11.12 -43.69 -48.41
CA ALA A 528 -12.33 -43.75 -47.60
C ALA A 528 -12.92 -45.17 -47.58
N PHE A 529 -13.63 -45.50 -46.50
CA PHE A 529 -14.79 -46.38 -46.56
C PHE A 529 -15.93 -45.81 -45.72
N SER A 530 -17.04 -45.52 -46.40
CA SER A 530 -18.37 -45.44 -45.80
C SER A 530 -18.98 -46.84 -45.87
N THR A 531 -19.66 -47.28 -44.81
CA THR A 531 -21.07 -47.76 -44.82
C THR A 531 -21.40 -48.56 -43.55
N ASN A 532 -22.62 -48.33 -43.02
CA ASN A 532 -23.49 -49.28 -42.31
C ASN A 532 -22.96 -50.00 -41.03
N ALA A 533 -23.74 -50.23 -39.95
CA ALA A 533 -25.19 -50.11 -39.77
C ALA A 533 -25.57 -49.68 -38.32
N ARG A 534 -26.85 -49.34 -38.15
CA ARG A 534 -27.58 -49.02 -36.88
C ARG A 534 -27.93 -50.34 -36.11
N PRO A 535 -28.69 -50.40 -34.98
CA PRO A 535 -29.47 -49.34 -34.29
C PRO A 535 -29.62 -49.37 -32.73
N ARG A 536 -30.29 -48.32 -32.22
CA ARG A 536 -31.25 -48.25 -31.07
C ARG A 536 -30.80 -48.45 -29.60
N ARG A 537 -31.00 -47.35 -28.84
CA ARG A 537 -31.56 -47.22 -27.46
C ARG A 537 -31.91 -48.54 -26.72
N HIS A 538 -31.46 -48.67 -25.46
CA HIS A 538 -32.27 -48.26 -24.29
C HIS A 538 -31.51 -48.13 -22.95
N ILE A 539 -31.94 -47.12 -22.21
CA ILE A 539 -31.75 -46.74 -20.79
C ILE A 539 -31.26 -47.82 -19.81
N ARG A 540 -30.20 -47.50 -19.06
CA ARG A 540 -29.84 -47.85 -17.66
C ARG A 540 -28.67 -46.94 -17.23
N THR A 541 -28.41 -46.53 -15.99
CA THR A 541 -29.10 -46.41 -14.68
C THR A 541 -28.20 -45.51 -13.82
N ASP A 542 -28.67 -45.01 -12.66
CA ASP A 542 -27.80 -44.29 -11.71
C ASP A 542 -26.50 -45.05 -11.39
N GLY A 543 -25.40 -44.31 -11.38
CA GLY A 543 -24.05 -44.84 -11.24
C GLY A 543 -23.07 -43.75 -10.81
N LEU A 544 -23.19 -43.33 -9.56
CA LEU A 544 -22.23 -42.56 -8.75
C LEU A 544 -20.97 -42.10 -9.49
N GLN A 545 -20.98 -40.86 -10.01
CA GLN A 545 -19.73 -40.20 -10.36
C GLN A 545 -18.90 -40.04 -9.08
N GLN A 546 -17.74 -40.69 -9.06
CA GLN A 546 -16.75 -40.49 -8.01
C GLN A 546 -16.28 -39.03 -8.03
N VAL A 547 -16.88 -38.21 -7.15
CA VAL A 547 -16.24 -37.01 -6.65
C VAL A 547 -14.86 -37.44 -6.17
N ARG A 548 -13.79 -36.85 -6.73
CA ARG A 548 -12.44 -37.01 -6.17
C ARG A 548 -12.40 -36.25 -4.85
N THR A 549 -12.86 -36.91 -3.79
CA THR A 549 -12.71 -36.47 -2.42
C THR A 549 -11.24 -36.16 -2.15
N TYR A 550 -10.96 -34.98 -1.61
CA TYR A 550 -9.62 -34.66 -1.10
C TYR A 550 -9.19 -35.79 -0.16
N SER A 551 -8.04 -36.41 -0.43
CA SER A 551 -7.43 -37.36 0.50
C SER A 551 -7.08 -36.60 1.76
N THR A 552 -7.82 -36.83 2.85
CA THR A 552 -7.54 -36.16 4.12
C THR A 552 -6.15 -36.55 4.61
N THR A 553 -5.32 -35.56 4.93
CA THR A 553 -3.99 -35.73 5.56
C THR A 553 -4.09 -36.18 7.03
N ASN A 554 -5.27 -36.66 7.44
CA ASN A 554 -5.72 -36.99 8.79
C ASN A 554 -6.59 -38.26 8.63
N PRO A 555 -6.39 -39.35 9.40
CA PRO A 555 -5.88 -39.40 10.77
C PRO A 555 -4.38 -39.15 10.96
N ASN A 556 -4.02 -38.63 12.14
CA ASN A 556 -2.66 -38.77 12.67
C ASN A 556 -2.26 -40.26 12.69
N PRO A 557 -0.98 -40.60 12.37
CA PRO A 557 -0.49 -41.96 12.49
C PRO A 557 -0.63 -42.46 13.96
N PRO A 558 -0.81 -43.77 14.18
CA PRO A 558 -1.00 -44.32 15.52
C PRO A 558 0.17 -43.96 16.44
N LEU A 559 -0.15 -43.28 17.53
CA LEU A 559 0.81 -42.79 18.51
C LEU A 559 1.60 -43.94 19.17
N GLY A 560 2.90 -43.74 19.38
CA GLY A 560 3.68 -44.56 20.30
C GLY A 560 4.13 -45.94 19.81
N ILE A 561 4.40 -46.13 18.50
CA ILE A 561 5.05 -47.38 18.01
C ILE A 561 6.58 -47.23 17.90
N LYS A 562 7.10 -46.10 17.37
CA LYS A 562 8.55 -45.94 17.08
C LYS A 562 9.46 -45.79 18.31
N ASN A 563 8.98 -45.21 19.41
CA ASN A 563 9.81 -44.87 20.59
C ASN A 563 9.21 -45.37 21.93
N ARG A 564 8.36 -46.40 21.91
CA ARG A 564 7.71 -46.95 23.12
C ARG A 564 8.69 -47.58 24.12
N GLU A 565 9.92 -47.81 23.69
CA GLU A 565 10.98 -48.52 24.43
C GLU A 565 12.05 -47.59 25.02
N LYS A 566 12.06 -46.29 24.67
CA LYS A 566 13.01 -45.32 25.24
C LYS A 566 12.49 -44.79 26.58
N ASP A 567 13.25 -45.03 27.64
CA ASP A 567 13.00 -44.55 29.00
C ASP A 567 13.54 -43.13 29.27
N TYR A 568 14.15 -42.50 28.26
CA TYR A 568 14.71 -41.15 28.30
C TYR A 568 14.05 -40.20 27.26
N PRO A 569 14.00 -38.87 27.53
CA PRO A 569 13.57 -37.87 26.56
C PRO A 569 14.48 -37.87 25.32
N SER A 570 13.93 -37.76 24.11
CA SER A 570 14.73 -37.78 22.87
C SER A 570 15.72 -36.61 22.85
N LYS A 571 16.97 -36.92 22.56
CA LYS A 571 18.11 -35.99 22.62
C LYS A 571 18.23 -35.21 21.31
N VAL A 572 18.19 -33.89 21.42
CA VAL A 572 18.20 -32.96 20.29
C VAL A 572 19.53 -32.19 20.25
N ALA A 573 20.15 -32.07 19.08
CA ALA A 573 21.25 -31.13 18.84
C ALA A 573 20.82 -30.04 17.86
N LEU A 574 21.09 -28.78 18.19
CA LEU A 574 20.78 -27.62 17.36
C LEU A 574 22.06 -26.99 16.81
N ILE A 575 22.28 -27.13 15.51
CA ILE A 575 23.45 -26.59 14.81
C ILE A 575 23.07 -25.26 14.16
N GLY A 576 23.67 -24.14 14.59
CA GLY A 576 23.37 -22.79 14.03
C GLY A 576 22.43 -21.91 14.87
N ALA A 577 22.33 -22.15 16.18
CA ALA A 577 21.32 -21.57 17.07
C ALA A 577 21.31 -20.04 17.27
N ARG A 578 22.21 -19.28 16.63
CA ARG A 578 22.33 -17.81 16.79
C ARG A 578 21.09 -17.05 16.29
N GLY A 579 20.50 -17.51 15.18
CA GLY A 579 19.41 -16.81 14.48
C GLY A 579 18.11 -16.73 15.26
N TYR A 580 17.20 -15.84 14.87
CA TYR A 580 15.89 -15.68 15.51
C TYR A 580 15.09 -16.99 15.55
N THR A 581 15.08 -17.76 14.46
CA THR A 581 14.45 -19.09 14.38
C THR A 581 15.04 -20.08 15.39
N GLY A 582 16.37 -20.08 15.56
CA GLY A 582 17.04 -20.98 16.52
C GLY A 582 16.58 -20.71 17.96
N LYS A 583 16.48 -19.43 18.34
CA LYS A 583 15.95 -19.00 19.65
C LYS A 583 14.49 -19.40 19.84
N ALA A 584 13.64 -19.13 18.85
CA ALA A 584 12.23 -19.52 18.90
C ALA A 584 12.03 -21.04 19.02
N LEU A 585 12.91 -21.84 18.43
CA LEU A 585 12.91 -23.29 18.61
C LEU A 585 13.41 -23.71 20.00
N ILE A 586 14.43 -23.04 20.56
CA ILE A 586 14.90 -23.29 21.94
C ILE A 586 13.77 -23.04 22.95
N ASP A 587 13.00 -21.96 22.80
CA ASP A 587 11.88 -21.63 23.69
C ASP A 587 10.76 -22.69 23.63
N LEU A 588 10.53 -23.29 22.46
CA LEU A 588 9.60 -24.41 22.27
C LEU A 588 10.14 -25.71 22.87
N LEU A 589 11.42 -26.04 22.62
CA LEU A 589 12.08 -27.22 23.20
C LEU A 589 12.17 -27.14 24.72
N ASN A 590 12.28 -25.95 25.32
CA ASN A 590 12.22 -25.76 26.77
C ASN A 590 10.86 -26.16 27.36
N LYS A 591 9.77 -26.02 26.60
CA LYS A 591 8.40 -26.37 27.04
C LYS A 591 7.99 -27.81 26.69
N HIS A 592 8.67 -28.45 25.72
CA HIS A 592 8.32 -29.78 25.26
C HIS A 592 8.63 -30.87 26.32
N PRO A 593 7.69 -31.73 26.74
CA PRO A 593 7.92 -32.68 27.83
C PRO A 593 8.97 -33.75 27.48
N ASN A 594 8.98 -34.22 26.23
CA ASN A 594 9.74 -35.42 25.83
C ASN A 594 11.02 -35.13 25.03
N PHE A 595 11.44 -33.86 24.93
CA PHE A 595 12.69 -33.47 24.25
C PHE A 595 13.69 -32.86 25.21
N ASP A 596 14.94 -33.26 25.06
CA ASP A 596 16.07 -32.66 25.76
C ASP A 596 17.10 -32.13 24.77
N LEU A 597 17.26 -30.81 24.73
CA LEU A 597 18.28 -30.12 23.95
C LEU A 597 19.65 -30.39 24.57
N CYS A 598 20.49 -31.21 23.95
CA CYS A 598 21.79 -31.61 24.49
C CYS A 598 22.91 -30.66 24.05
N HIS A 599 22.98 -30.33 22.76
CA HIS A 599 24.08 -29.55 22.19
C HIS A 599 23.55 -28.39 21.36
N VAL A 600 24.25 -27.26 21.44
CA VAL A 600 23.87 -26.02 20.77
C VAL A 600 25.13 -25.37 20.17
N SER A 601 25.27 -25.48 18.85
CA SER A 601 26.46 -25.01 18.14
C SER A 601 26.28 -23.58 17.62
N SER A 602 27.23 -22.69 17.96
CA SER A 602 27.36 -21.32 17.49
C SER A 602 28.81 -20.85 17.58
N ARG A 603 29.45 -20.62 16.42
CA ARG A 603 30.85 -20.15 16.35
C ARG A 603 31.07 -18.82 17.09
N GLU A 604 30.10 -17.92 17.05
CA GLU A 604 30.19 -16.57 17.64
C GLU A 604 29.83 -16.54 19.14
N LEU A 605 29.01 -17.47 19.63
CA LEU A 605 28.58 -17.50 21.04
C LEU A 605 29.35 -18.53 21.87
N LYS A 606 30.33 -19.23 21.28
CA LYS A 606 31.12 -20.30 21.91
C LYS A 606 31.57 -19.91 23.32
N GLY A 607 31.30 -20.77 24.30
CA GLY A 607 31.67 -20.56 25.71
C GLY A 607 30.68 -19.72 26.52
N GLN A 608 29.68 -19.09 25.89
CA GLN A 608 28.59 -18.40 26.60
C GLN A 608 27.51 -19.40 27.03
N GLU A 609 26.80 -19.07 28.12
CA GLU A 609 25.66 -19.84 28.60
C GLU A 609 24.39 -19.55 27.77
N LEU A 610 23.65 -20.62 27.45
CA LEU A 610 22.37 -20.52 26.76
C LEU A 610 21.30 -19.93 27.67
N LYS A 611 20.68 -18.84 27.24
CA LYS A 611 19.49 -18.25 27.87
C LYS A 611 18.22 -18.78 27.20
N GLY A 612 17.16 -18.99 27.97
CA GLY A 612 15.85 -19.47 27.48
C GLY A 612 15.60 -20.99 27.61
N TYR A 613 16.63 -21.76 27.99
CA TYR A 613 16.49 -23.20 28.30
C TYR A 613 16.78 -23.43 29.78
N GLU A 614 15.77 -23.89 30.52
CA GLU A 614 15.80 -23.97 31.99
C GLU A 614 15.98 -25.40 32.50
N LYS A 615 15.73 -26.43 31.68
CA LYS A 615 15.85 -27.84 32.08
C LYS A 615 17.26 -28.25 32.48
N LYS A 616 18.29 -27.64 31.86
CA LYS A 616 19.70 -27.77 32.26
C LYS A 616 20.54 -26.61 31.75
N LYS A 617 21.68 -26.39 32.38
CA LYS A 617 22.72 -25.46 31.91
C LYS A 617 23.37 -26.00 30.63
N ILE A 618 23.30 -25.22 29.56
CA ILE A 618 23.97 -25.51 28.28
C ILE A 618 24.95 -24.38 27.97
N ILE A 619 26.14 -24.74 27.50
CA ILE A 619 27.14 -23.79 27.00
C ILE A 619 27.17 -23.92 25.48
N TYR A 620 27.23 -22.80 24.77
CA TYR A 620 27.37 -22.80 23.32
C TYR A 620 28.70 -23.43 22.90
N GLU A 621 28.62 -24.40 22.00
CA GLU A 621 29.77 -25.09 21.43
C GLU A 621 30.09 -24.56 20.03
N SER A 622 31.20 -25.01 19.44
CA SER A 622 31.54 -24.72 18.04
C SER A 622 31.86 -26.02 17.33
N LEU A 623 30.83 -26.86 17.17
CA LEU A 623 30.95 -28.19 16.58
C LEU A 623 31.37 -28.09 15.10
N SER A 624 32.47 -28.75 14.76
CA SER A 624 32.87 -29.03 13.37
C SER A 624 32.10 -30.24 12.82
N PRO A 625 32.11 -30.48 11.50
CA PRO A 625 31.59 -31.72 10.92
C PRO A 625 32.22 -32.98 11.54
N ASP A 626 33.51 -32.97 11.88
CA ASP A 626 34.18 -34.11 12.51
C ASP A 626 33.73 -34.35 13.95
N ASP A 627 33.36 -33.30 14.68
CA ASP A 627 32.79 -33.44 16.04
C ASP A 627 31.38 -34.04 15.94
N VAL A 628 30.57 -33.53 15.01
CA VAL A 628 29.22 -34.05 14.72
C VAL A 628 29.27 -35.52 14.28
N ARG A 629 30.23 -35.90 13.42
CA ARG A 629 30.48 -37.29 13.02
C ARG A 629 30.72 -38.18 14.25
N LYS A 630 31.68 -37.81 15.11
CA LYS A 630 32.04 -38.59 16.32
C LYS A 630 30.87 -38.73 17.30
N MET A 631 30.05 -37.69 17.46
CA MET A 631 28.84 -37.75 18.29
C MET A 631 27.76 -38.65 17.68
N ALA A 632 27.62 -38.63 16.35
CA ALA A 632 26.68 -39.48 15.62
C ALA A 632 27.13 -40.96 15.63
N GLU A 633 28.42 -41.26 15.45
CA GLU A 633 29.02 -42.61 15.56
C GLU A 633 28.71 -43.26 16.92
N ARG A 634 28.77 -42.47 18.00
CA ARG A 634 28.44 -42.89 19.37
C ARG A 634 26.94 -42.96 19.67
N LYS A 635 26.09 -42.56 18.71
CA LYS A 635 24.63 -42.46 18.84
C LYS A 635 24.18 -41.59 20.03
N GLU A 636 24.90 -40.51 20.30
CA GLU A 636 24.60 -39.61 21.44
C GLU A 636 23.32 -38.77 21.24
N ILE A 637 22.87 -38.60 19.99
CA ILE A 637 21.80 -37.67 19.58
C ILE A 637 20.77 -38.39 18.69
N ASP A 638 19.49 -38.26 19.04
CA ASP A 638 18.36 -38.83 18.29
C ASP A 638 17.91 -37.93 17.12
N CYS A 639 18.00 -36.61 17.30
CA CYS A 639 17.54 -35.63 16.32
C CYS A 639 18.49 -34.44 16.17
N TRP A 640 18.87 -34.15 14.93
CA TRP A 640 19.75 -33.06 14.55
C TRP A 640 18.96 -31.99 13.81
N VAL A 641 18.96 -30.76 14.31
CA VAL A 641 18.32 -29.62 13.63
C VAL A 641 19.39 -28.72 13.04
N MET A 642 19.37 -28.56 11.71
CA MET A 642 20.25 -27.66 10.98
C MET A 642 19.59 -26.29 10.83
N ALA A 643 19.91 -25.38 11.74
CA ALA A 643 19.53 -23.96 11.71
C ALA A 643 20.62 -23.11 11.05
N LEU A 644 21.21 -23.61 9.97
CA LEU A 644 22.33 -23.00 9.26
C LEU A 644 21.86 -22.15 8.07
N PRO A 645 22.72 -21.23 7.56
CA PRO A 645 22.47 -20.56 6.28
C PRO A 645 22.46 -21.55 5.10
N ASN A 646 21.76 -21.19 4.03
CA ASN A 646 21.77 -21.97 2.78
C ASN A 646 23.20 -22.17 2.25
N GLY A 647 23.48 -23.37 1.73
CA GLY A 647 24.78 -23.82 1.22
C GLY A 647 25.74 -24.32 2.29
N VAL A 648 25.31 -24.41 3.55
CA VAL A 648 26.17 -24.74 4.71
C VAL A 648 25.78 -26.06 5.39
N CYS A 649 24.59 -26.61 5.12
CA CYS A 649 24.13 -27.82 5.79
C CYS A 649 24.91 -29.08 5.36
N LYS A 650 25.29 -29.17 4.08
CA LYS A 650 25.83 -30.40 3.48
C LYS A 650 26.97 -31.07 4.27
N PRO A 651 28.07 -30.40 4.68
CA PRO A 651 29.16 -31.07 5.40
C PRO A 651 28.71 -31.67 6.75
N TYR A 652 27.70 -31.10 7.40
CA TYR A 652 27.16 -31.62 8.65
C TYR A 652 26.21 -32.80 8.43
N VAL A 653 25.43 -32.78 7.34
CA VAL A 653 24.60 -33.92 6.91
C VAL A 653 25.47 -35.11 6.51
N ASP A 654 26.45 -34.88 5.62
CA ASP A 654 27.40 -35.90 5.15
C ASP A 654 28.11 -36.56 6.35
N ALA A 655 28.55 -35.76 7.33
CA ALA A 655 29.15 -36.26 8.57
C ALA A 655 28.23 -37.17 9.42
N ILE A 656 26.93 -36.89 9.46
CA ILE A 656 25.96 -37.76 10.16
C ILE A 656 25.68 -39.03 9.34
N GLU A 657 25.64 -38.93 8.01
CA GLU A 657 25.41 -40.08 7.13
C GLU A 657 26.60 -41.05 7.11
N GLU A 658 27.82 -40.52 7.00
CA GLU A 658 29.06 -41.31 7.06
C GLU A 658 29.30 -41.97 8.44
N SER A 659 28.65 -41.50 9.50
CA SER A 659 28.71 -42.13 10.84
C SER A 659 27.99 -43.49 10.92
N GLY A 660 27.14 -43.82 9.93
CA GLY A 660 26.29 -45.00 9.94
C GLY A 660 25.07 -44.92 10.88
N HIS A 661 24.82 -43.79 11.54
CA HIS A 661 23.66 -43.60 12.42
C HIS A 661 22.36 -43.32 11.62
N GLN A 662 21.90 -44.33 10.88
CA GLN A 662 20.75 -44.23 9.96
C GLN A 662 19.42 -43.85 10.62
N GLU A 663 19.23 -44.20 11.89
CA GLU A 663 18.02 -43.88 12.67
C GLU A 663 17.94 -42.40 13.10
N ALA A 664 19.06 -41.67 13.10
CA ALA A 664 19.07 -40.27 13.51
C ALA A 664 18.25 -39.41 12.54
N VAL A 665 17.27 -38.68 13.10
CA VAL A 665 16.46 -37.73 12.34
C VAL A 665 17.27 -36.47 12.08
N ILE A 666 17.29 -35.98 10.84
CA ILE A 666 17.85 -34.67 10.48
C ILE A 666 16.71 -33.80 9.95
N VAL A 667 16.54 -32.62 10.55
CA VAL A 667 15.61 -31.58 10.08
C VAL A 667 16.42 -30.38 9.61
N ASP A 668 16.35 -30.08 8.32
CA ASP A 668 16.98 -28.90 7.73
C ASP A 668 16.00 -27.70 7.71
N LEU A 669 16.41 -26.56 8.26
CA LEU A 669 15.64 -25.31 8.20
C LEU A 669 16.05 -24.42 7.00
N SER A 670 17.18 -24.73 6.36
CA SER A 670 17.67 -24.04 5.17
C SER A 670 16.82 -24.39 3.93
N ALA A 671 17.24 -23.93 2.76
CA ALA A 671 16.64 -24.30 1.48
C ALA A 671 17.36 -25.47 0.77
N ASP A 672 18.47 -25.98 1.32
CA ASP A 672 19.42 -26.88 0.64
C ASP A 672 18.75 -28.17 0.14
N TYR A 673 17.83 -28.74 0.93
CA TYR A 673 17.17 -30.01 0.62
C TYR A 673 15.66 -29.89 0.31
N ARG A 674 15.14 -28.68 0.04
CA ARG A 674 13.70 -28.48 -0.26
C ARG A 674 13.27 -28.97 -1.65
N PHE A 675 14.24 -29.24 -2.52
CA PHE A 675 14.06 -29.71 -3.89
C PHE A 675 14.61 -31.14 -4.10
N ASP A 676 15.15 -31.77 -3.05
CA ASP A 676 15.71 -33.12 -3.12
C ASP A 676 14.61 -34.16 -2.86
N SER A 677 14.38 -35.06 -3.82
CA SER A 677 13.38 -36.12 -3.72
C SER A 677 13.70 -37.21 -2.68
N ASN A 678 14.94 -37.26 -2.19
CA ASN A 678 15.35 -38.15 -1.10
C ASN A 678 14.96 -37.60 0.29
N TRP A 679 14.59 -36.31 0.37
CA TRP A 679 14.18 -35.64 1.59
C TRP A 679 12.65 -35.50 1.63
N THR A 680 12.06 -35.70 2.81
CA THR A 680 10.62 -35.51 3.00
C THR A 680 10.31 -34.05 3.28
N TYR A 681 9.51 -33.41 2.44
CA TYR A 681 9.09 -32.02 2.65
C TYR A 681 8.15 -31.92 3.86
N GLY A 682 8.54 -31.13 4.85
CA GLY A 682 7.93 -31.09 6.19
C GLY A 682 6.72 -30.17 6.33
N LEU A 683 5.66 -30.36 5.51
CA LEU A 683 4.40 -29.61 5.59
C LEU A 683 3.22 -30.53 5.95
N PRO A 684 2.97 -30.86 7.25
CA PRO A 684 1.99 -31.85 7.68
C PRO A 684 0.56 -31.62 7.17
N GLU A 685 0.19 -30.36 6.93
CA GLU A 685 -1.13 -29.98 6.43
C GLU A 685 -1.36 -30.41 4.96
N LEU A 686 -0.30 -30.52 4.14
CA LEU A 686 -0.38 -30.89 2.71
C LEU A 686 0.29 -32.24 2.39
N VAL A 687 1.34 -32.61 3.11
CA VAL A 687 2.07 -33.87 2.96
C VAL A 687 1.48 -34.92 3.89
N GLN A 688 1.32 -36.14 3.38
CA GLN A 688 0.75 -37.25 4.15
C GLN A 688 1.58 -37.52 5.41
N ARG A 689 0.99 -37.30 6.60
CA ARG A 689 1.68 -37.38 7.91
C ARG A 689 2.47 -38.67 8.15
N HIS A 690 2.05 -39.81 7.60
CA HIS A 690 2.78 -41.06 7.71
C HIS A 690 4.17 -41.01 7.03
N LYS A 691 4.33 -40.23 5.94
CA LYS A 691 5.62 -40.04 5.27
C LYS A 691 6.59 -39.31 6.19
N ILE A 692 6.14 -38.18 6.76
CA ILE A 692 6.91 -37.40 7.75
C ILE A 692 7.25 -38.27 8.97
N ALA A 693 6.29 -39.04 9.49
CA ALA A 693 6.53 -39.95 10.61
C ALA A 693 7.48 -41.12 10.29
N SER A 694 7.56 -41.53 9.02
CA SER A 694 8.53 -42.55 8.57
C SER A 694 9.94 -41.98 8.35
N ALA A 695 10.06 -40.69 8.01
CA ALA A 695 11.28 -40.07 7.54
C ALA A 695 12.36 -39.85 8.61
N THR A 696 13.62 -39.98 8.19
CA THR A 696 14.82 -39.57 8.95
C THR A 696 15.52 -38.36 8.33
N ARG A 697 15.04 -37.88 7.17
CA ARG A 697 15.56 -36.73 6.42
C ARG A 697 14.39 -35.83 6.05
N ILE A 698 14.29 -34.67 6.71
CA ILE A 698 13.15 -33.75 6.58
C ILE A 698 13.64 -32.35 6.21
N SER A 699 13.16 -31.83 5.07
CA SER A 699 13.41 -30.44 4.68
C SER A 699 12.24 -29.59 5.14
N ASN A 700 12.50 -28.63 6.03
CA ASN A 700 11.47 -27.77 6.57
C ASN A 700 11.12 -26.67 5.54
N PRO A 701 9.83 -26.45 5.26
CA PRO A 701 9.37 -25.40 4.36
C PRO A 701 9.85 -24.00 4.73
N GLY A 702 9.99 -23.15 3.72
CA GLY A 702 10.24 -21.72 3.90
C GLY A 702 8.99 -20.97 4.35
N CYS A 703 9.14 -19.95 5.19
CA CYS A 703 8.01 -19.24 5.79
C CYS A 703 6.99 -18.68 4.77
N TYR A 704 7.47 -18.04 3.70
CA TYR A 704 6.59 -17.60 2.62
C TYR A 704 5.96 -18.79 1.87
N ALA A 705 6.74 -19.84 1.61
CA ALA A 705 6.24 -21.03 0.93
C ALA A 705 5.14 -21.73 1.74
N THR A 706 5.24 -21.81 3.07
CA THR A 706 4.17 -22.35 3.94
C THR A 706 2.87 -21.56 3.78
N ALA A 707 2.92 -20.22 3.88
CA ALA A 707 1.72 -19.39 3.74
C ALA A 707 1.09 -19.48 2.34
N ALA A 708 1.91 -19.39 1.28
CA ALA A 708 1.45 -19.46 -0.10
C ALA A 708 0.87 -20.84 -0.46
N GLN A 709 1.51 -21.94 -0.07
CA GLN A 709 1.03 -23.29 -0.37
C GLN A 709 -0.33 -23.56 0.28
N LEU A 710 -0.50 -23.22 1.56
CA LEU A 710 -1.79 -23.38 2.25
C LEU A 710 -2.87 -22.46 1.66
N GLY A 711 -2.47 -21.28 1.16
CA GLY A 711 -3.33 -20.33 0.48
C GLY A 711 -3.69 -20.65 -0.98
N ILE A 712 -3.04 -21.64 -1.61
CA ILE A 712 -3.29 -22.01 -3.02
C ILE A 712 -3.79 -23.45 -3.15
N ALA A 713 -3.30 -24.39 -2.33
CA ALA A 713 -3.54 -25.83 -2.46
C ALA A 713 -5.04 -26.24 -2.61
N PRO A 714 -6.01 -25.64 -1.90
CA PRO A 714 -7.43 -25.99 -2.10
C PRO A 714 -7.95 -25.65 -3.50
N LEU A 715 -7.37 -24.64 -4.16
CA LEU A 715 -7.78 -24.15 -5.49
C LEU A 715 -6.94 -24.68 -6.65
N VAL A 716 -5.85 -25.43 -6.41
CA VAL A 716 -5.05 -26.06 -7.48
C VAL A 716 -5.92 -26.86 -8.49
N PRO A 717 -6.93 -27.66 -8.08
CA PRO A 717 -7.82 -28.36 -9.02
C PRO A 717 -8.72 -27.45 -9.88
N HIS A 718 -8.82 -26.17 -9.53
CA HIS A 718 -9.68 -25.17 -10.17
C HIS A 718 -8.89 -24.11 -10.95
N LEU A 719 -7.56 -24.25 -11.06
CA LEU A 719 -6.73 -23.35 -11.84
C LEU A 719 -6.96 -23.57 -13.35
N PRO A 720 -6.95 -22.50 -14.18
CA PRO A 720 -6.83 -22.64 -15.62
C PRO A 720 -5.47 -23.23 -16.01
N PRO A 721 -5.32 -23.74 -17.24
CA PRO A 721 -4.00 -24.11 -17.76
C PRO A 721 -3.08 -22.88 -17.87
N PHE A 722 -1.77 -23.13 -17.81
CA PHE A 722 -0.72 -22.17 -18.11
C PHE A 722 -0.99 -21.44 -19.46
N PRO A 723 -0.79 -20.12 -19.58
CA PRO A 723 0.01 -19.22 -18.73
C PRO A 723 -0.73 -18.55 -17.55
N ALA A 724 -2.00 -18.87 -17.30
CA ALA A 724 -2.73 -18.24 -16.20
C ALA A 724 -2.39 -18.91 -14.86
N GLN A 725 -1.63 -18.21 -14.01
CA GLN A 725 -1.09 -18.72 -12.75
C GLN A 725 -1.45 -17.87 -11.53
N PRO A 726 -1.45 -18.42 -10.30
CA PRO A 726 -1.54 -17.65 -9.06
C PRO A 726 -0.43 -16.59 -8.97
N THR A 727 -0.77 -15.42 -8.42
CA THR A 727 0.19 -14.36 -8.08
C THR A 727 0.13 -14.07 -6.58
N VAL A 728 1.26 -14.22 -5.90
CA VAL A 728 1.41 -14.05 -4.46
C VAL A 728 2.20 -12.76 -4.19
N PHE A 729 1.56 -11.77 -3.58
CA PHE A 729 2.26 -10.64 -2.96
C PHE A 729 2.42 -10.93 -1.47
N GLY A 730 3.65 -11.04 -0.98
CA GLY A 730 3.94 -11.39 0.41
C GLY A 730 4.74 -10.31 1.12
N VAL A 731 4.35 -9.96 2.35
CA VAL A 731 5.11 -9.05 3.23
C VAL A 731 5.48 -9.76 4.53
N SER A 732 6.76 -9.79 4.90
CA SER A 732 7.24 -10.27 6.21
C SER A 732 7.69 -9.15 7.13
N GLY A 733 7.74 -9.46 8.42
CA GLY A 733 8.55 -8.71 9.38
C GLY A 733 10.04 -8.89 9.13
N TYR A 734 10.83 -7.98 9.68
CA TYR A 734 12.27 -7.88 9.40
C TYR A 734 13.12 -9.01 10.00
N SER A 735 12.61 -9.76 10.98
CA SER A 735 13.26 -10.98 11.47
C SER A 735 13.50 -12.02 10.37
N GLY A 736 12.70 -12.00 9.29
CA GLY A 736 12.87 -12.86 8.12
C GLY A 736 14.16 -12.62 7.32
N ALA A 737 14.78 -11.44 7.44
CA ALA A 737 16.06 -11.14 6.80
C ALA A 737 17.28 -11.64 7.64
N GLY A 738 17.02 -12.29 8.77
CA GLY A 738 18.06 -12.82 9.67
C GLY A 738 18.73 -11.73 10.51
N THR A 739 19.87 -12.09 11.12
CA THR A 739 20.58 -11.22 12.08
C THR A 739 21.79 -10.47 11.49
N LYS A 740 22.12 -10.67 10.21
CA LYS A 740 23.24 -9.98 9.56
C LYS A 740 22.75 -8.60 9.08
N PRO A 741 23.38 -7.48 9.45
CA PRO A 741 22.91 -6.14 9.07
C PRO A 741 22.75 -5.96 7.57
N SER A 742 21.64 -5.35 7.17
CA SER A 742 21.23 -5.06 5.80
C SER A 742 20.10 -4.02 5.80
N PRO A 743 19.79 -3.35 4.68
CA PRO A 743 18.58 -2.52 4.57
C PRO A 743 17.28 -3.26 4.89
N LYS A 744 17.26 -4.59 4.73
CA LYS A 744 16.10 -5.47 4.94
C LYS A 744 15.88 -5.85 6.42
N ASN A 745 16.79 -5.46 7.32
CA ASN A 745 16.61 -5.57 8.78
C ASN A 745 17.07 -4.34 9.56
N ASP A 746 17.27 -3.20 8.89
CA ASP A 746 17.44 -1.92 9.55
C ASP A 746 16.07 -1.27 9.77
N VAL A 747 15.66 -1.18 11.04
CA VAL A 747 14.37 -0.61 11.45
C VAL A 747 14.24 0.86 11.02
N ASN A 748 15.34 1.61 10.89
CA ASN A 748 15.29 3.01 10.44
C ASN A 748 15.03 3.12 8.93
N VAL A 749 15.58 2.21 8.14
CA VAL A 749 15.36 2.16 6.68
C VAL A 749 13.99 1.57 6.34
N LEU A 750 13.49 0.66 7.17
CA LEU A 750 12.15 0.07 7.03
C LEU A 750 11.04 0.95 7.62
N LYS A 751 11.36 1.91 8.49
CA LYS A 751 10.38 2.85 9.05
C LYS A 751 9.70 3.61 7.92
N ASP A 752 8.37 3.60 7.95
CA ASP A 752 7.51 4.25 6.95
C ASP A 752 7.81 3.78 5.51
N ASN A 753 8.32 2.55 5.34
CA ASN A 753 8.83 2.00 4.08
C ASN A 753 8.50 0.49 3.91
N LEU A 754 8.63 -0.01 2.69
CA LEU A 754 8.44 -1.42 2.31
C LEU A 754 9.46 -1.81 1.22
N ILE A 755 10.31 -2.81 1.49
CA ILE A 755 11.44 -3.16 0.60
C ILE A 755 11.23 -4.55 -0.02
N ALA A 756 11.34 -4.68 -1.34
CA ALA A 756 11.33 -5.99 -2.01
C ALA A 756 12.57 -6.84 -1.67
N TYR A 757 12.40 -8.15 -1.48
CA TYR A 757 13.55 -9.08 -1.37
C TYR A 757 14.19 -9.32 -2.75
N SER A 758 13.35 -9.68 -3.72
CA SER A 758 13.60 -9.64 -5.17
C SER A 758 12.25 -9.42 -5.87
N LEU A 759 12.28 -9.07 -7.17
CA LEU A 759 11.07 -8.84 -7.96
C LEU A 759 10.61 -10.09 -8.73
N THR A 760 11.56 -10.98 -9.06
CA THR A 760 11.37 -12.30 -9.70
C THR A 760 12.34 -13.31 -9.08
N ASP A 761 12.23 -14.59 -9.48
CA ASP A 761 13.24 -15.64 -9.27
C ASP A 761 13.58 -15.93 -7.80
N HIS A 762 12.71 -15.53 -6.87
CA HIS A 762 12.92 -15.78 -5.47
C HIS A 762 12.85 -17.28 -5.17
N ILE A 763 13.68 -17.80 -4.26
CA ILE A 763 13.74 -19.24 -4.00
C ILE A 763 12.38 -19.85 -3.59
N HIS A 764 11.57 -19.09 -2.84
CA HIS A 764 10.21 -19.49 -2.47
C HIS A 764 9.25 -19.60 -3.68
N GLU A 765 9.45 -18.84 -4.77
CA GLU A 765 8.63 -18.95 -5.99
C GLU A 765 8.74 -20.36 -6.55
N ARG A 766 9.98 -20.81 -6.81
CA ARG A 766 10.29 -22.17 -7.26
C ARG A 766 9.88 -23.24 -6.26
N GLU A 767 10.01 -22.97 -4.95
CA GLU A 767 9.58 -23.89 -3.89
C GLU A 767 8.07 -24.12 -3.94
N ILE A 768 7.28 -23.05 -4.04
CA ILE A 768 5.81 -23.13 -4.15
C ILE A 768 5.43 -23.83 -5.46
N SER A 769 6.04 -23.45 -6.60
CA SER A 769 5.75 -24.10 -7.90
C SER A 769 6.02 -25.60 -7.86
N SER A 770 7.18 -26.00 -7.33
CA SER A 770 7.61 -27.40 -7.27
C SER A 770 6.75 -28.26 -6.35
N GLN A 771 6.29 -27.72 -5.21
CA GLN A 771 5.53 -28.49 -4.23
C GLN A 771 4.02 -28.53 -4.53
N LEU A 772 3.48 -27.54 -5.23
CA LEU A 772 2.09 -27.56 -5.72
C LEU A 772 1.92 -28.22 -7.10
N GLY A 773 3.00 -28.36 -7.87
CA GLY A 773 2.95 -28.90 -9.24
C GLY A 773 2.28 -27.95 -10.25
N THR A 774 2.31 -26.64 -9.98
CA THR A 774 1.73 -25.59 -10.83
C THR A 774 2.54 -24.32 -10.67
N GLU A 775 2.78 -23.58 -11.76
CA GLU A 775 3.57 -22.35 -11.65
C GLU A 775 2.87 -21.29 -10.81
N VAL A 776 3.67 -20.45 -10.13
CA VAL A 776 3.21 -19.26 -9.41
C VAL A 776 4.15 -18.08 -9.67
N ALA A 777 3.62 -16.86 -9.62
CA ALA A 777 4.45 -15.65 -9.52
C ALA A 777 4.46 -15.18 -8.06
N PHE A 778 5.62 -14.81 -7.52
CA PHE A 778 5.78 -14.47 -6.11
C PHE A 778 6.71 -13.27 -5.86
N ILE A 779 6.18 -12.25 -5.19
CA ILE A 779 6.86 -10.97 -4.97
C ILE A 779 7.02 -10.69 -3.45
N PRO A 780 8.13 -11.13 -2.83
CA PRO A 780 8.41 -10.95 -1.41
C PRO A 780 8.85 -9.53 -1.04
N HIS A 781 8.33 -9.00 0.06
CA HIS A 781 8.65 -7.70 0.63
C HIS A 781 8.87 -7.75 2.15
N VAL A 782 9.61 -6.80 2.72
CA VAL A 782 9.83 -6.66 4.16
C VAL A 782 9.38 -5.29 4.66
N ALA A 783 8.76 -5.29 5.85
CA ALA A 783 8.26 -4.12 6.55
C ALA A 783 8.84 -3.99 7.96
N VAL A 784 8.58 -2.86 8.62
CA VAL A 784 9.17 -2.43 9.91
C VAL A 784 8.81 -3.30 11.13
N TRP A 785 7.76 -4.12 11.08
CA TRP A 785 7.41 -4.96 12.23
C TRP A 785 8.38 -6.15 12.39
N PHE A 786 8.59 -6.62 13.63
CA PHE A 786 9.60 -7.65 13.89
C PHE A 786 9.29 -9.00 13.25
N GLN A 787 8.09 -9.54 13.46
CA GLN A 787 7.69 -10.87 13.00
C GLN A 787 6.22 -10.90 12.57
N GLY A 788 5.88 -11.89 11.75
CA GLY A 788 4.59 -12.02 11.09
C GLY A 788 4.70 -11.80 9.58
N ILE A 789 3.96 -12.60 8.82
CA ILE A 789 3.82 -12.55 7.37
C ILE A 789 2.35 -12.29 7.01
N HIS A 790 2.13 -11.49 5.98
CA HIS A 790 0.87 -11.37 5.24
C HIS A 790 1.10 -11.80 3.80
N HIS A 791 0.19 -12.57 3.22
CA HIS A 791 0.09 -12.82 1.79
C HIS A 791 -1.25 -12.32 1.29
N THR A 792 -1.22 -11.65 0.15
CA THR A 792 -2.39 -11.38 -0.68
C THR A 792 -2.21 -12.19 -1.96
N ILE A 793 -3.04 -13.21 -2.15
CA ILE A 793 -2.89 -14.17 -3.24
C ILE A 793 -4.03 -13.97 -4.23
N SER A 794 -3.70 -13.56 -5.45
CA SER A 794 -4.64 -13.46 -6.58
C SER A 794 -4.59 -14.74 -7.40
N ILE A 795 -5.69 -15.49 -7.41
CA ILE A 795 -5.78 -16.84 -7.98
C ILE A 795 -6.75 -16.83 -9.16
N PRO A 796 -6.31 -17.08 -10.41
CA PRO A 796 -7.22 -17.23 -11.54
C PRO A 796 -7.98 -18.56 -11.42
N LEU A 797 -9.24 -18.56 -11.87
CA LEU A 797 -10.13 -19.74 -11.81
C LEU A 797 -10.55 -20.14 -13.22
N ALA A 798 -10.46 -21.45 -13.53
CA ALA A 798 -10.89 -22.01 -14.81
C ALA A 798 -12.41 -21.85 -15.00
N GLU A 799 -13.17 -22.05 -13.93
CA GLU A 799 -14.62 -22.01 -13.88
C GLU A 799 -15.12 -20.81 -13.08
N LYS A 800 -16.41 -20.48 -13.22
CA LYS A 800 -17.03 -19.42 -12.41
C LYS A 800 -17.40 -19.97 -11.04
N MET A 801 -16.87 -19.37 -9.99
CA MET A 801 -17.19 -19.72 -8.59
C MET A 801 -17.74 -18.50 -7.85
N ALA A 802 -18.52 -18.69 -6.79
CA ALA A 802 -18.84 -17.63 -5.84
C ALA A 802 -17.88 -17.66 -4.63
N SER A 803 -17.73 -16.52 -3.96
CA SER A 803 -16.91 -16.38 -2.74
C SER A 803 -17.25 -17.42 -1.65
N ARG A 804 -18.54 -17.75 -1.48
CA ARG A 804 -18.99 -18.78 -0.53
C ARG A 804 -18.46 -20.18 -0.89
N ASP A 805 -18.41 -20.50 -2.18
CA ASP A 805 -18.03 -21.83 -2.68
C ASP A 805 -16.51 -21.99 -2.54
N VAL A 806 -15.76 -20.94 -2.89
CA VAL A 806 -14.31 -20.85 -2.62
C VAL A 806 -14.03 -21.00 -1.12
N ARG A 807 -14.72 -20.26 -0.24
CA ARG A 807 -14.55 -20.36 1.21
C ARG A 807 -14.85 -21.78 1.73
N GLN A 808 -15.90 -22.43 1.22
CA GLN A 808 -16.26 -23.79 1.62
C GLN A 808 -15.11 -24.79 1.33
N LEU A 809 -14.44 -24.68 0.17
CA LEU A 809 -13.28 -25.54 -0.13
C LEU A 809 -12.15 -25.44 0.92
N TYR A 810 -11.91 -24.26 1.49
CA TYR A 810 -10.91 -24.08 2.54
C TYR A 810 -11.38 -24.65 3.89
N GLN A 811 -12.67 -24.48 4.21
CA GLN A 811 -13.27 -25.05 5.42
C GLN A 811 -13.26 -26.59 5.36
N ASP A 812 -13.56 -27.18 4.21
CA ASP A 812 -13.54 -28.63 4.01
C ASP A 812 -12.10 -29.18 3.97
N ARG A 813 -11.17 -28.49 3.29
CA ARG A 813 -9.79 -28.95 3.14
C ARG A 813 -8.98 -28.89 4.44
N PHE A 814 -9.26 -27.91 5.31
CA PHE A 814 -8.56 -27.71 6.58
C PHE A 814 -9.40 -28.07 7.80
N ASP A 815 -10.51 -28.81 7.62
CA ASP A 815 -11.24 -29.40 8.75
C ASP A 815 -10.30 -30.26 9.62
N LYS A 816 -10.42 -30.10 10.94
CA LYS A 816 -9.59 -30.72 11.99
C LYS A 816 -8.09 -30.35 12.00
N GLU A 817 -7.59 -29.48 11.13
CA GLU A 817 -6.21 -28.97 11.21
C GLU A 817 -6.09 -27.93 12.34
N LYS A 818 -5.53 -28.33 13.49
CA LYS A 818 -5.60 -27.51 14.72
C LYS A 818 -4.86 -26.17 14.63
N LEU A 819 -3.87 -26.08 13.75
CA LEU A 819 -3.06 -24.89 13.53
C LEU A 819 -3.53 -24.07 12.30
N VAL A 820 -4.64 -24.42 11.65
CA VAL A 820 -5.19 -23.66 10.51
C VAL A 820 -6.58 -23.13 10.85
N ARG A 821 -6.73 -21.80 10.85
CA ARG A 821 -8.00 -21.12 11.14
C ARG A 821 -8.54 -20.42 9.91
N ILE A 822 -9.74 -20.78 9.50
CA ILE A 822 -10.44 -20.13 8.38
C ILE A 822 -11.32 -18.98 8.91
N THR A 823 -11.02 -17.75 8.49
CA THR A 823 -11.75 -16.53 8.88
C THR A 823 -12.59 -15.99 7.72
N GLY A 824 -13.70 -15.30 8.03
CA GLY A 824 -14.48 -14.61 6.99
C GLY A 824 -13.74 -13.38 6.47
N GLU A 825 -13.43 -12.47 7.38
CA GLU A 825 -12.63 -11.27 7.13
C GLU A 825 -11.17 -11.60 6.78
N SER A 826 -10.48 -10.65 6.15
CA SER A 826 -9.04 -10.73 5.96
C SER A 826 -8.32 -10.84 7.31
N PRO A 827 -7.44 -11.84 7.52
CA PRO A 827 -6.56 -11.86 8.67
C PRO A 827 -5.56 -10.70 8.64
N GLN A 828 -4.89 -10.46 9.76
CA GLN A 828 -3.96 -9.34 9.96
C GLN A 828 -2.70 -9.80 10.69
N VAL A 829 -1.53 -9.35 10.24
CA VAL A 829 -0.21 -9.66 10.84
C VAL A 829 -0.21 -9.53 12.37
N LYS A 830 -0.77 -8.44 12.90
CA LYS A 830 -0.81 -8.14 14.34
C LYS A 830 -1.53 -9.22 15.18
N ASN A 831 -2.41 -10.02 14.57
CA ASN A 831 -3.18 -11.06 15.25
C ASN A 831 -2.44 -12.41 15.27
N ILE A 832 -1.55 -12.65 14.31
CA ILE A 832 -0.80 -13.91 14.15
C ILE A 832 0.65 -13.81 14.64
N ALA A 833 1.22 -12.61 14.73
CA ALA A 833 2.57 -12.40 15.25
C ALA A 833 2.66 -12.92 16.69
N GLY A 834 3.59 -13.84 16.93
CA GLY A 834 3.76 -14.55 18.20
C GLY A 834 2.91 -15.81 18.36
N LYS A 835 2.17 -16.23 17.32
CA LYS A 835 1.33 -17.44 17.33
C LYS A 835 1.87 -18.59 16.48
N HIS A 836 1.41 -19.78 16.83
CA HIS A 836 1.85 -21.06 16.25
C HIS A 836 1.04 -21.52 15.02
N GLY A 837 -0.01 -20.78 14.66
CA GLY A 837 -0.96 -21.14 13.60
C GLY A 837 -0.84 -20.35 12.30
N VAL A 838 -1.82 -20.60 11.43
CA VAL A 838 -2.08 -19.98 10.14
C VAL A 838 -3.50 -19.43 10.18
N GLU A 839 -3.71 -18.19 9.77
CA GLU A 839 -5.05 -17.66 9.49
C GLU A 839 -5.23 -17.46 7.98
N ILE A 840 -6.34 -17.94 7.43
CA ILE A 840 -6.70 -17.83 6.01
C ILE A 840 -8.10 -17.20 5.92
N GLY A 841 -8.25 -16.10 5.18
CA GLY A 841 -9.52 -15.41 5.06
C GLY A 841 -9.56 -14.33 4.00
N GLY A 842 -10.57 -13.47 4.05
CA GLY A 842 -10.75 -12.39 3.07
C GLY A 842 -11.10 -12.91 1.68
N PHE A 843 -11.91 -13.98 1.61
CA PHE A 843 -12.27 -14.68 0.37
C PHE A 843 -13.10 -13.82 -0.59
N ALA A 844 -12.45 -12.95 -1.35
CA ALA A 844 -13.08 -12.16 -2.41
C ALA A 844 -13.06 -12.92 -3.73
N VAL A 845 -14.13 -12.82 -4.52
CA VAL A 845 -14.15 -13.31 -5.91
C VAL A 845 -14.64 -12.17 -6.81
N HIS A 846 -13.92 -11.96 -7.90
CA HIS A 846 -14.25 -10.94 -8.90
C HIS A 846 -15.64 -11.19 -9.51
N SER A 847 -16.34 -10.13 -9.93
CA SER A 847 -17.72 -10.20 -10.49
C SER A 847 -17.88 -11.15 -11.68
N SER A 848 -16.81 -11.41 -12.43
CA SER A 848 -16.80 -12.40 -13.52
C SER A 848 -16.85 -13.87 -13.06
N GLY A 849 -16.60 -14.14 -11.77
CA GLY A 849 -16.44 -15.47 -11.17
C GLY A 849 -15.08 -16.12 -11.43
N LYS A 850 -14.19 -15.51 -12.22
CA LYS A 850 -12.95 -16.13 -12.76
C LYS A 850 -11.65 -15.80 -12.01
N ARG A 851 -11.72 -15.12 -10.86
CA ARG A 851 -10.54 -14.76 -10.07
C ARG A 851 -10.91 -14.64 -8.59
N ALA A 852 -10.27 -15.43 -7.75
CA ALA A 852 -10.32 -15.28 -6.30
C ALA A 852 -9.15 -14.39 -5.82
N VAL A 853 -9.35 -13.71 -4.69
CA VAL A 853 -8.28 -13.13 -3.88
C VAL A 853 -8.46 -13.63 -2.45
N ILE A 854 -7.38 -14.13 -1.86
CA ILE A 854 -7.37 -14.76 -0.54
C ILE A 854 -6.15 -14.26 0.22
N ASN A 855 -6.34 -13.93 1.50
CA ASN A 855 -5.29 -13.47 2.37
C ASN A 855 -4.88 -14.55 3.38
N VAL A 856 -3.59 -14.77 3.54
CA VAL A 856 -3.01 -15.73 4.49
C VAL A 856 -2.02 -15.01 5.39
N THR A 857 -2.08 -15.25 6.70
CA THR A 857 -1.08 -14.75 7.65
C THR A 857 -0.51 -15.88 8.50
N ILE A 858 0.80 -15.85 8.72
CA ILE A 858 1.52 -16.75 9.64
C ILE A 858 2.53 -15.94 10.45
N ASP A 859 3.01 -16.46 11.57
CA ASP A 859 4.27 -15.99 12.14
C ASP A 859 5.46 -16.61 11.38
N ASN A 860 6.42 -15.79 10.92
CA ASN A 860 7.53 -16.25 10.09
C ASN A 860 8.66 -16.97 10.86
N LEU A 861 8.72 -16.81 12.18
CA LEU A 861 9.68 -17.51 13.04
C LEU A 861 9.06 -18.77 13.66
N LEU A 862 7.76 -18.74 13.96
CA LEU A 862 7.02 -19.86 14.55
C LEU A 862 6.47 -20.79 13.48
N LYS A 863 5.23 -20.61 12.99
CA LYS A 863 4.64 -21.52 11.99
C LYS A 863 5.42 -21.53 10.67
N GLY A 864 6.08 -20.43 10.31
CA GLY A 864 6.97 -20.36 9.16
C GLY A 864 8.34 -21.01 9.33
N ALA A 865 8.70 -21.49 10.54
CA ALA A 865 9.94 -22.22 10.78
C ALA A 865 9.91 -23.10 12.06
N ALA A 866 10.08 -22.53 13.26
CA ALA A 866 10.35 -23.29 14.49
C ALA A 866 9.21 -24.20 14.97
N THR A 867 7.95 -23.77 14.84
CA THR A 867 6.78 -24.59 15.17
C THR A 867 6.59 -25.72 14.17
N GLN A 868 6.84 -25.44 12.90
CA GLN A 868 6.77 -26.45 11.84
C GLN A 868 7.89 -27.49 11.99
N CYS A 869 9.10 -27.05 12.37
CA CYS A 869 10.18 -27.94 12.79
C CYS A 869 9.74 -28.85 13.94
N LEU A 870 9.08 -28.29 14.96
CA LEU A 870 8.58 -29.08 16.09
C LEU A 870 7.49 -30.09 15.67
N GLN A 871 6.51 -29.71 14.83
CA GLN A 871 5.54 -30.68 14.26
C GLN A 871 6.24 -31.83 13.54
N ASN A 872 7.26 -31.52 12.74
CA ASN A 872 8.04 -32.49 11.97
C ASN A 872 8.85 -33.43 12.89
N MET A 873 9.54 -32.88 13.90
CA MET A 873 10.26 -33.65 14.91
C MET A 873 9.33 -34.58 15.70
N ASN A 874 8.17 -34.05 16.13
CA ASN A 874 7.17 -34.83 16.86
C ASN A 874 6.68 -36.03 16.04
N LEU A 875 6.31 -35.81 14.78
CA LEU A 875 5.87 -36.89 13.88
C LEU A 875 6.98 -37.92 13.64
N ALA A 876 8.20 -37.48 13.27
CA ALA A 876 9.32 -38.36 12.94
C ALA A 876 9.77 -39.25 14.11
N LEU A 877 9.73 -38.69 15.33
CA LEU A 877 10.09 -39.35 16.58
C LEU A 877 8.87 -40.01 17.28
N GLY A 878 7.69 -40.02 16.65
CA GLY A 878 6.52 -40.78 17.11
C GLY A 878 5.75 -40.20 18.30
N TYR A 879 5.95 -38.92 18.62
CA TYR A 879 5.19 -38.13 19.58
C TYR A 879 3.88 -37.59 18.98
N SER A 880 3.06 -36.92 19.79
CA SER A 880 1.87 -36.25 19.25
C SER A 880 2.29 -34.98 18.50
N GLU A 881 1.79 -34.79 17.27
CA GLU A 881 2.18 -33.68 16.38
C GLU A 881 2.22 -32.31 17.08
N TYR A 882 1.22 -32.02 17.92
CA TYR A 882 1.04 -30.74 18.62
C TYR A 882 1.64 -30.71 20.03
N GLU A 883 2.41 -31.73 20.43
CA GLU A 883 3.04 -31.77 21.75
C GLU A 883 4.07 -30.65 21.91
N GLY A 884 4.05 -29.97 23.07
CA GLY A 884 4.82 -28.75 23.33
C GLY A 884 4.48 -27.53 22.47
N ILE A 885 3.46 -27.58 21.61
CA ILE A 885 2.99 -26.46 20.78
C ILE A 885 1.73 -25.84 21.41
N PRO A 886 1.74 -24.54 21.81
CA PRO A 886 0.53 -23.82 22.20
C PRO A 886 -0.50 -23.73 21.06
N LEU A 887 -1.79 -23.80 21.39
CA LEU A 887 -2.90 -23.92 20.43
C LEU A 887 -3.87 -22.71 20.47
N ASP A 888 -3.44 -21.62 21.12
CA ASP A 888 -4.23 -20.44 21.55
C ASP A 888 -3.99 -19.14 20.73
#